data_AF-A0A2T6AJB2-F1
#
_entry.id   AF-A0A2T6AJB2-F1
#
_cell.length_a   1.000
_cell.length_b   1.000
_cell.length_c   1.000
_cell.angle_alpha   90.00
_cell.angle_beta   90.00
_cell.angle_gamma   90.00
#
_symmetry.space_group_name_H-M   'P 1'
#
loop_
_entity.id
_entity.type
_entity.pdbx_description
1 polymer ?
#
loop_
_entity_poly.entity_id
_entity_poly.type
_entity_poly.pdbx_seq_one_letter_code
_entity_poly.pdbx_strand_id
1 'polypeptide(L)'
;MAAPHLPLSLVEHAAPPTDMTGHAGWICGFSADADFMEAFVERFTGQGRSARAELGRTFIGLCLDRSQAQIPPGEVPGVLHLPARNDAPPYRLMHAKVALLAFRNPTDESKWALRLLVTTGNWTRQTTEDSIDLIWRLDLAAEDVLAQESDDALEQNRADLAAARDFWRWLRQQYQCRLLEVDAGAGKAQEIQGAAFAELERWTSRLKPRPNTTPRFIDTRQQALIAQLASRVKAHAGSQRRNNLVLGSGFWEGGQTAGLPLVPSTIAKSLIDASLLTRSAKITLVVESDKCAALAEQLVFSSMREAKWSLLRPLKADGDMRRLHAKFLFSANRQTDGKGCASAWVYLGSGNLTPAGFLAAPSRGGNLEAGVIMAADGLSWEPAGTKSRLTPVGHVLPVDWDAHITDLSALTAGDGPPVRETRFIAPPVSHLVWKPGEMANFLAVPQSEDATGIVILGPSNQALTPNGFGHFLWDGEQPAHVGVRRLDQNDSASTVLVPVLDHYGRLAARPLEPIDLEQAIELLDSFPAVPDGGNTGDDEDPPAPQDTGNLPGAAGRAAPDARYVIRGTMKLIEAIAERQTMVPKADWTSWTQRLQCVLMQLGTLPERGKLGRRRNDAKGPTRGALVEALLPLNINPLSCLREPPFLPDYVKRGSTEFLALDEALSAAEVNWDVSEFDGLESRVSDVG
;
A
#
# COMPACT_ATOMS: atom_id res chain seq x y z
N MET A 1 -38.42 2.55 5.14
CA MET A 1 -37.43 1.49 5.43
C MET A 1 -36.07 2.05 5.05
N ALA A 2 -35.18 2.29 6.02
CA ALA A 2 -33.79 2.56 5.67
C ALA A 2 -33.23 1.27 5.08
N ALA A 3 -32.61 1.33 3.89
CA ALA A 3 -31.92 0.18 3.34
C ALA A 3 -30.92 -0.34 4.39
N PRO A 4 -30.80 -1.66 4.61
CA PRO A 4 -29.75 -2.17 5.49
C PRO A 4 -28.42 -1.62 4.97
N HIS A 5 -27.66 -0.93 5.83
CA HIS A 5 -26.31 -0.53 5.50
C HIS A 5 -25.54 -1.80 5.16
N LEU A 6 -25.30 -2.02 3.86
CA LEU A 6 -24.44 -3.10 3.41
C LEU A 6 -23.06 -2.84 4.01
N PRO A 7 -22.43 -3.84 4.64
CA PRO A 7 -21.08 -3.68 5.17
C PRO A 7 -20.13 -3.34 4.03
N LEU A 8 -19.16 -2.47 4.31
CA LEU A 8 -18.13 -2.11 3.34
C LEU A 8 -17.27 -3.34 3.02
N SER A 9 -16.91 -3.48 1.76
CA SER A 9 -15.86 -4.38 1.32
C SER A 9 -14.50 -3.94 1.85
N LEU A 10 -13.52 -4.86 1.90
CA LEU A 10 -12.17 -4.54 2.38
C LEU A 10 -11.50 -3.42 1.57
N VAL A 11 -11.76 -3.35 0.25
CA VAL A 11 -11.25 -2.30 -0.63
C VAL A 11 -11.83 -0.93 -0.27
N GLU A 12 -13.11 -0.85 0.08
CA GLU A 12 -13.75 0.42 0.45
C GLU A 12 -13.18 1.03 1.73
N HIS A 13 -12.56 0.23 2.60
CA HIS A 13 -11.83 0.74 3.75
C HIS A 13 -10.54 1.49 3.39
N ALA A 14 -10.09 1.45 2.14
CA ALA A 14 -8.98 2.27 1.65
C ALA A 14 -9.39 3.73 1.37
N ALA A 15 -10.69 4.00 1.18
CA ALA A 15 -11.17 5.32 0.73
C ALA A 15 -10.76 6.45 1.70
N PRO A 16 -10.22 7.56 1.20
CA PRO A 16 -9.79 8.66 2.05
C PRO A 16 -10.99 9.29 2.80
N PRO A 17 -10.76 9.93 3.96
CA PRO A 17 -11.73 10.85 4.53
C PRO A 17 -12.09 11.98 3.54
N THR A 18 -13.21 12.66 3.77
CA THR A 18 -13.68 13.77 2.93
C THR A 18 -12.59 14.83 2.76
N ASP A 19 -12.43 15.33 1.53
CA ASP A 19 -11.45 16.36 1.13
C ASP A 19 -9.97 15.96 1.34
N MET A 20 -9.67 14.66 1.41
CA MET A 20 -8.31 14.14 1.56
C MET A 20 -7.97 13.15 0.44
N THR A 21 -6.68 12.89 0.27
CA THR A 21 -6.15 11.87 -0.64
C THR A 21 -5.16 10.96 0.09
N GLY A 22 -5.00 9.73 -0.40
CA GLY A 22 -4.00 8.80 0.08
C GLY A 22 -2.58 9.32 -0.13
N HIS A 23 -1.80 9.38 0.93
CA HIS A 23 -0.44 9.91 0.90
C HIS A 23 0.62 8.80 0.96
N ALA A 24 0.57 7.93 1.96
CA ALA A 24 1.49 6.80 2.07
C ALA A 24 0.85 5.69 2.91
N GLY A 25 1.23 4.44 2.68
CA GLY A 25 0.72 3.33 3.46
C GLY A 25 1.63 2.11 3.51
N TRP A 26 1.58 1.41 4.63
CA TRP A 26 2.22 0.12 4.82
C TRP A 26 1.17 -0.97 4.93
N ILE A 27 1.33 -2.06 4.17
CA ILE A 27 0.42 -3.22 4.21
C ILE A 27 1.23 -4.50 4.41
N CYS A 28 0.86 -5.31 5.39
CA CYS A 28 1.44 -6.65 5.56
C CYS A 28 0.35 -7.71 5.51
N GLY A 29 0.66 -8.86 4.92
CA GLY A 29 -0.28 -9.97 4.78
C GLY A 29 0.42 -11.29 4.52
N PHE A 30 -0.29 -12.40 4.71
CA PHE A 30 0.23 -13.68 4.22
C PHE A 30 0.33 -13.70 2.70
N SER A 31 -0.69 -13.18 2.00
CA SER A 31 -0.76 -13.10 0.54
C SER A 31 -1.46 -11.82 0.10
N ALA A 32 -1.18 -11.42 -1.13
CA ALA A 32 -1.95 -10.44 -1.90
C ALA A 32 -1.94 -10.82 -3.38
N ASP A 33 -2.91 -10.32 -4.15
CA ASP A 33 -2.91 -10.40 -5.62
C ASP A 33 -2.98 -9.01 -6.25
N ALA A 34 -2.61 -8.93 -7.53
CA ALA A 34 -2.52 -7.67 -8.26
C ALA A 34 -3.89 -7.00 -8.42
N ASP A 35 -4.93 -7.76 -8.77
CA ASP A 35 -6.31 -7.27 -8.91
C ASP A 35 -6.80 -6.56 -7.65
N PHE A 36 -6.64 -7.19 -6.48
CA PHE A 36 -7.03 -6.57 -5.21
C PHE A 36 -6.21 -5.32 -4.93
N MET A 37 -4.89 -5.39 -5.13
CA MET A 37 -4.00 -4.27 -4.81
C MET A 37 -4.24 -3.07 -5.74
N GLU A 38 -4.57 -3.30 -7.01
CA GLU A 38 -4.99 -2.29 -7.98
C GLU A 38 -6.25 -1.57 -7.50
N ALA A 39 -7.31 -2.32 -7.19
CA ALA A 39 -8.55 -1.75 -6.67
C ALA A 39 -8.34 -1.00 -5.33
N PHE A 40 -7.49 -1.55 -4.45
CA PHE A 40 -7.18 -0.94 -3.16
C PHE A 40 -6.43 0.40 -3.33
N VAL A 41 -5.39 0.45 -4.15
CA VAL A 41 -4.58 1.67 -4.33
C VAL A 41 -5.32 2.73 -5.15
N GLU A 42 -6.14 2.32 -6.12
CA GLU A 42 -7.05 3.23 -6.83
C GLU A 42 -8.00 3.90 -5.84
N ARG A 43 -8.66 3.11 -4.98
CA ARG A 43 -9.56 3.63 -3.95
C ARG A 43 -8.85 4.50 -2.91
N PHE A 44 -7.60 4.17 -2.56
CA PHE A 44 -6.77 4.91 -1.62
C PHE A 44 -6.37 6.29 -2.15
N THR A 45 -5.94 6.35 -3.40
CA THR A 45 -5.40 7.57 -4.04
C THR A 45 -6.47 8.41 -4.72
N GLY A 46 -7.56 7.79 -5.18
CA GLY A 46 -8.55 8.38 -6.07
C GLY A 46 -8.04 8.56 -7.51
N GLN A 47 -6.95 7.89 -7.89
CA GLN A 47 -6.31 8.02 -9.20
C GLN A 47 -6.36 6.68 -9.93
N GLY A 48 -6.64 6.69 -11.23
CA GLY A 48 -6.59 5.50 -12.08
C GLY A 48 -5.17 4.96 -12.31
N ARG A 49 -5.07 3.76 -12.92
CA ARG A 49 -3.80 3.05 -13.17
C ARG A 49 -2.78 3.91 -13.92
N SER A 50 -3.20 4.55 -15.02
CA SER A 50 -2.34 5.35 -15.91
C SER A 50 -1.78 6.58 -15.20
N ALA A 51 -2.61 7.29 -14.43
CA ALA A 51 -2.19 8.44 -13.63
C ALA A 51 -1.08 8.06 -12.62
N ARG A 52 -1.24 6.94 -11.93
CA ARG A 52 -0.23 6.46 -10.97
C ARG A 52 1.04 5.96 -11.66
N ALA A 53 0.93 5.35 -12.84
CA ALA A 53 2.07 4.95 -13.67
C ALA A 53 2.88 6.16 -14.16
N GLU A 54 2.19 7.23 -14.56
CA GLU A 54 2.81 8.46 -15.02
C GLU A 54 3.54 9.19 -13.89
N LEU A 55 2.96 9.23 -12.69
CA LEU A 55 3.64 9.71 -11.48
C LEU A 55 4.89 8.90 -11.16
N GLY A 56 4.84 7.58 -11.37
CA GLY A 56 5.91 6.65 -10.98
C GLY A 56 6.32 6.79 -9.52
N ARG A 57 5.37 7.06 -8.62
CA ARG A 57 5.59 7.16 -7.18
C ARG A 57 5.05 5.93 -6.48
N THR A 58 5.69 5.51 -5.41
CA THR A 58 5.15 4.50 -4.49
C THR A 58 4.20 5.14 -3.46
N PHE A 59 2.98 4.62 -3.37
CA PHE A 59 1.99 4.96 -2.34
C PHE A 59 1.93 3.89 -1.25
N ILE A 60 2.07 2.61 -1.62
CA ILE A 60 1.96 1.47 -0.70
C ILE A 60 3.24 0.63 -0.73
N GLY A 61 3.87 0.48 0.43
CA GLY A 61 4.88 -0.56 0.67
C GLY A 61 4.20 -1.84 1.14
N LEU A 62 4.36 -2.92 0.39
CA LEU A 62 3.68 -4.20 0.62
C LEU A 62 4.68 -5.26 1.12
N CYS A 63 4.45 -5.79 2.32
CA CYS A 63 5.29 -6.80 2.97
C CYS A 63 4.52 -8.12 3.13
N LEU A 64 4.75 -9.09 2.25
CA LEU A 64 4.07 -10.39 2.31
C LEU A 64 4.95 -11.49 2.90
N ASP A 65 4.36 -12.65 3.20
CA ASP A 65 5.15 -13.83 3.51
C ASP A 65 6.14 -14.11 2.36
N ARG A 66 7.39 -14.45 2.70
CA ARG A 66 8.43 -14.73 1.71
C ARG A 66 8.07 -15.86 0.74
N SER A 67 7.10 -16.71 1.06
CA SER A 67 6.66 -17.77 0.15
C SER A 67 5.82 -17.27 -1.01
N GLN A 68 5.36 -16.01 -0.97
CA GLN A 68 4.52 -15.45 -2.03
C GLN A 68 5.35 -15.11 -3.26
N ALA A 69 4.73 -15.31 -4.43
CA ALA A 69 5.27 -14.78 -5.67
C ALA A 69 5.36 -13.25 -5.58
N GLN A 70 6.41 -12.70 -6.19
CA GLN A 70 6.54 -11.26 -6.33
C GLN A 70 5.38 -10.74 -7.20
N ILE A 71 4.84 -9.56 -6.85
CA ILE A 71 4.04 -8.76 -7.78
C ILE A 71 5.07 -7.90 -8.52
N PRO A 72 5.29 -8.11 -9.83
CA PRO A 72 6.25 -7.35 -10.62
C PRO A 72 6.13 -5.83 -10.42
N PRO A 73 7.26 -5.11 -10.26
CA PRO A 73 7.22 -3.66 -10.22
C PRO A 73 6.62 -3.09 -11.51
N GLY A 74 5.66 -2.17 -11.36
CA GLY A 74 4.93 -1.57 -12.48
C GLY A 74 3.63 -2.30 -12.86
N GLU A 75 3.41 -3.53 -12.40
CA GLU A 75 2.15 -4.25 -12.65
C GLU A 75 0.97 -3.54 -11.96
N VAL A 76 1.16 -3.14 -10.70
CA VAL A 76 0.24 -2.29 -9.94
C VAL A 76 0.95 -0.97 -9.63
N PRO A 77 0.87 0.04 -10.52
CA PRO A 77 1.50 1.34 -10.28
C PRO A 77 1.07 1.95 -8.96
N GLY A 78 2.05 2.40 -8.16
CA GLY A 78 1.81 2.88 -6.80
C GLY A 78 2.01 1.85 -5.69
N VAL A 79 2.18 0.58 -6.01
CA VAL A 79 2.45 -0.49 -5.04
C VAL A 79 3.82 -1.10 -5.28
N LEU A 80 4.62 -1.21 -4.22
CA LEU A 80 5.91 -1.90 -4.26
C LEU A 80 5.89 -3.11 -3.33
N HIS A 81 5.90 -4.32 -3.89
CA HIS A 81 6.06 -5.56 -3.12
C HIS A 81 7.53 -5.73 -2.73
N LEU A 82 7.80 -5.57 -1.43
CA LEU A 82 9.14 -5.60 -0.86
C LEU A 82 9.58 -7.03 -0.53
N PRO A 83 10.79 -7.44 -0.94
CA PRO A 83 11.30 -8.77 -0.60
C PRO A 83 11.72 -8.86 0.86
N ALA A 84 11.64 -10.07 1.42
CA ALA A 84 12.17 -10.35 2.76
C ALA A 84 13.71 -10.24 2.72
N ARG A 85 14.33 -9.59 3.73
CA ARG A 85 15.79 -9.44 3.78
C ARG A 85 16.51 -10.77 3.88
N ASN A 86 15.93 -11.69 4.65
CA ASN A 86 16.55 -12.95 5.03
C ASN A 86 15.57 -14.12 4.89
N ASP A 87 16.17 -15.27 4.64
CA ASP A 87 15.47 -16.55 4.52
C ASP A 87 15.10 -17.18 5.89
N ALA A 88 15.58 -16.59 6.98
CA ALA A 88 15.28 -17.04 8.35
C ALA A 88 14.73 -15.85 9.17
N PRO A 89 13.52 -15.36 8.88
CA PRO A 89 12.91 -14.34 9.72
C PRO A 89 12.65 -14.88 11.14
N PRO A 90 12.49 -14.01 12.15
CA PRO A 90 12.25 -14.40 13.55
C PRO A 90 10.83 -14.95 13.81
N TYR A 91 10.17 -15.49 12.78
CA TYR A 91 8.84 -16.09 12.79
C TYR A 91 8.74 -17.19 11.73
N ARG A 92 7.80 -18.12 11.92
CA ARG A 92 7.57 -19.19 10.95
C ARG A 92 6.98 -18.68 9.64
N LEU A 93 5.91 -17.88 9.75
CA LEU A 93 5.20 -17.25 8.63
C LEU A 93 4.86 -15.81 9.00
N MET A 94 4.88 -14.92 8.00
CA MET A 94 4.23 -13.63 8.11
C MET A 94 2.73 -13.85 7.87
N HIS A 95 1.91 -13.78 8.90
CA HIS A 95 0.47 -14.04 8.78
C HIS A 95 -0.41 -12.87 9.22
N ALA A 96 0.15 -11.89 9.94
CA ALA A 96 -0.49 -10.62 10.28
C ALA A 96 -1.11 -9.94 9.05
N LYS A 97 -2.28 -9.33 9.21
CA LYS A 97 -2.97 -8.60 8.14
C LYS A 97 -3.31 -7.20 8.62
N VAL A 98 -2.33 -6.31 8.48
CA VAL A 98 -2.39 -4.96 9.04
C VAL A 98 -2.10 -3.96 7.94
N ALA A 99 -2.90 -2.89 7.87
CA ALA A 99 -2.59 -1.72 7.06
C ALA A 99 -2.49 -0.48 7.95
N LEU A 100 -1.45 0.32 7.74
CA LEU A 100 -1.29 1.65 8.34
C LEU A 100 -1.24 2.67 7.20
N LEU A 101 -2.28 3.48 7.08
CA LEU A 101 -2.49 4.40 5.97
C LEU A 101 -2.46 5.85 6.47
N ALA A 102 -1.84 6.73 5.69
CA ALA A 102 -1.83 8.16 5.88
C ALA A 102 -2.64 8.85 4.78
N PHE A 103 -3.44 9.82 5.19
CA PHE A 103 -4.18 10.71 4.31
C PHE A 103 -3.83 12.15 4.63
N ARG A 104 -3.87 13.00 3.62
CA ARG A 104 -3.68 14.45 3.79
C ARG A 104 -4.63 15.23 2.91
N ASN A 105 -4.90 16.47 3.31
CA ASN A 105 -5.50 17.43 2.39
C ASN A 105 -4.43 17.95 1.41
N PRO A 106 -4.77 18.13 0.11
CA PRO A 106 -3.81 18.57 -0.90
C PRO A 106 -3.42 20.05 -0.80
N THR A 107 -4.20 20.88 -0.09
CA THR A 107 -3.98 22.34 0.01
C THR A 107 -3.74 22.83 1.44
N ASP A 108 -4.21 22.10 2.45
CA ASP A 108 -4.06 22.44 3.87
C ASP A 108 -3.14 21.43 4.58
N GLU A 109 -1.88 21.79 4.77
CA GLU A 109 -0.88 20.95 5.45
C GLU A 109 -1.25 20.59 6.90
N SER A 110 -2.16 21.35 7.54
CA SER A 110 -2.58 21.07 8.91
C SER A 110 -3.56 19.89 8.99
N LYS A 111 -4.23 19.56 7.88
CA LYS A 111 -5.20 18.47 7.79
C LYS A 111 -4.55 17.16 7.38
N TRP A 112 -4.48 16.26 8.34
CA TRP A 112 -3.88 14.94 8.21
C TRP A 112 -4.73 13.89 8.92
N ALA A 113 -4.66 12.64 8.47
CA ALA A 113 -5.34 11.54 9.13
C ALA A 113 -4.52 10.25 9.02
N LEU A 114 -4.58 9.45 10.08
CA LEU A 114 -4.00 8.12 10.15
C LEU A 114 -5.13 7.10 10.26
N ARG A 115 -5.03 6.01 9.49
CA ARG A 115 -5.94 4.87 9.59
C ARG A 115 -5.16 3.60 9.85
N LEU A 116 -5.63 2.85 10.84
CA LEU A 116 -5.18 1.50 11.13
C LEU A 116 -6.28 0.51 10.76
N LEU A 117 -5.97 -0.47 9.92
CA LEU A 117 -6.82 -1.59 9.59
C LEU A 117 -6.20 -2.89 10.12
N VAL A 118 -7.02 -3.71 10.76
CA VAL A 118 -6.68 -5.09 11.12
C VAL A 118 -7.77 -5.99 10.59
N THR A 119 -7.41 -6.96 9.76
CA THR A 119 -8.38 -7.84 9.09
C THR A 119 -8.06 -9.32 9.33
N THR A 120 -9.06 -10.18 9.20
CA THR A 120 -8.89 -11.64 9.20
C THR A 120 -8.55 -12.20 7.82
N GLY A 121 -8.83 -11.42 6.77
CA GLY A 121 -8.72 -11.76 5.36
C GLY A 121 -7.36 -11.41 4.75
N ASN A 122 -6.97 -12.12 3.69
CA ASN A 122 -5.77 -11.76 2.92
C ASN A 122 -6.08 -10.55 2.00
N TRP A 123 -5.06 -9.93 1.43
CA TRP A 123 -5.22 -8.80 0.51
C TRP A 123 -5.45 -9.29 -0.93
N THR A 124 -6.46 -10.15 -1.07
CA THR A 124 -6.72 -10.91 -2.30
C THR A 124 -8.17 -10.75 -2.72
N ARG A 125 -8.45 -10.92 -4.01
CA ARG A 125 -9.81 -10.91 -4.58
C ARG A 125 -10.75 -11.92 -3.92
N GLN A 126 -10.21 -13.05 -3.47
CA GLN A 126 -10.96 -14.03 -2.67
C GLN A 126 -11.63 -13.41 -1.44
N THR A 127 -10.97 -12.45 -0.78
CA THR A 127 -11.49 -11.76 0.42
C THR A 127 -12.69 -10.88 0.11
N THR A 128 -12.78 -10.35 -1.10
CA THR A 128 -13.88 -9.49 -1.53
C THR A 128 -15.03 -10.27 -2.14
N GLU A 129 -14.77 -11.42 -2.76
CA GLU A 129 -15.75 -12.16 -3.55
C GLU A 129 -16.24 -13.45 -2.89
N ASP A 130 -15.34 -14.21 -2.27
CA ASP A 130 -15.57 -15.62 -1.92
C ASP A 130 -15.52 -15.92 -0.42
N SER A 131 -15.08 -14.97 0.42
CA SER A 131 -14.97 -15.21 1.85
C SER A 131 -15.69 -14.20 2.74
N ILE A 132 -16.03 -14.69 3.93
CA ILE A 132 -16.56 -13.91 5.04
C ILE A 132 -15.40 -13.65 5.99
N ASP A 133 -15.01 -12.38 6.06
CA ASP A 133 -13.92 -11.86 6.87
C ASP A 133 -14.41 -10.74 7.78
N LEU A 134 -13.61 -10.44 8.80
CA LEU A 134 -13.85 -9.36 9.75
C LEU A 134 -12.74 -8.33 9.66
N ILE A 135 -13.11 -7.08 9.81
CA ILE A 135 -12.19 -5.94 9.82
C ILE A 135 -12.47 -5.06 11.03
N TRP A 136 -11.40 -4.59 11.64
CA TRP A 136 -11.42 -3.48 12.57
C TRP A 136 -10.68 -2.29 11.96
N ARG A 137 -11.30 -1.11 12.07
CA ARG A 137 -10.79 0.15 11.57
C ARG A 137 -10.72 1.15 12.71
N LEU A 138 -9.62 1.87 12.77
CA LEU A 138 -9.41 3.02 13.66
C LEU A 138 -8.88 4.18 12.82
N ASP A 139 -9.48 5.34 12.97
CA ASP A 139 -9.02 6.60 12.39
C ASP A 139 -8.63 7.58 13.49
N LEU A 140 -7.55 8.35 13.27
CA LEU A 140 -7.23 9.55 14.02
C LEU A 140 -6.97 10.69 13.05
N ALA A 141 -7.64 11.83 13.26
CA ALA A 141 -7.35 13.05 12.52
C ALA A 141 -6.15 13.81 13.14
N ALA A 142 -5.68 14.86 12.48
CA ALA A 142 -4.53 15.64 12.95
C ALA A 142 -4.78 16.24 14.33
N GLU A 143 -6.00 16.70 14.58
CA GLU A 143 -6.43 17.25 15.87
C GLU A 143 -6.29 16.18 16.97
N ASP A 144 -6.71 14.95 16.67
CA ASP A 144 -6.59 13.81 17.57
C ASP A 144 -5.13 13.39 17.81
N VAL A 145 -4.24 13.54 16.82
CA VAL A 145 -2.81 13.23 17.00
C VAL A 145 -2.12 14.31 17.84
N LEU A 146 -2.51 15.57 17.67
CA LEU A 146 -1.83 16.74 18.26
C LEU A 146 -2.43 17.20 19.59
N ALA A 147 -3.65 16.78 19.96
CA ALA A 147 -4.32 17.23 21.18
C ALA A 147 -3.44 17.02 22.44
N GLN A 148 -3.33 18.05 23.27
CA GLN A 148 -2.58 17.97 24.53
C GLN A 148 -3.36 17.24 25.62
N GLU A 149 -4.68 17.41 25.62
CA GLU A 149 -5.60 16.72 26.50
C GLU A 149 -6.36 15.65 25.70
N SER A 150 -6.66 14.53 26.35
CA SER A 150 -7.40 13.43 25.72
C SER A 150 -8.28 12.76 26.77
N ASP A 151 -9.52 12.45 26.38
CA ASP A 151 -10.34 11.53 27.15
C ASP A 151 -9.79 10.09 27.05
N ASP A 152 -10.41 9.16 27.77
CA ASP A 152 -9.97 7.76 27.80
C ASP A 152 -10.13 7.06 26.43
N ALA A 153 -11.06 7.50 25.59
CA ALA A 153 -11.29 6.90 24.27
C ALA A 153 -10.21 7.30 23.27
N LEU A 154 -9.90 8.60 23.20
CA LEU A 154 -8.81 9.12 22.36
C LEU A 154 -7.46 8.59 22.83
N GLU A 155 -7.24 8.51 24.14
CA GLU A 155 -6.05 7.88 24.72
C GLU A 155 -5.89 6.43 24.24
N GLN A 156 -6.97 5.64 24.32
CA GLN A 156 -6.95 4.25 23.87
C GLN A 156 -6.62 4.15 22.37
N ASN A 157 -7.18 5.03 21.55
CA ASN A 157 -6.92 5.05 20.11
C ASN A 157 -5.45 5.40 19.81
N ARG A 158 -4.85 6.36 20.54
CA ARG A 158 -3.44 6.72 20.44
C ARG A 158 -2.53 5.55 20.83
N ALA A 159 -2.88 4.83 21.90
CA ALA A 159 -2.11 3.67 22.33
C ALA A 159 -2.12 2.55 21.28
N ASP A 160 -3.25 2.31 20.61
CA ASP A 160 -3.35 1.33 19.54
C ASP A 160 -2.50 1.68 18.32
N LEU A 161 -2.59 2.92 17.84
CA LEU A 161 -1.76 3.38 16.72
C LEU A 161 -0.28 3.43 17.07
N ALA A 162 0.08 3.79 18.30
CA ALA A 162 1.48 3.74 18.75
C ALA A 162 2.00 2.29 18.77
N ALA A 163 1.20 1.34 19.25
CA ALA A 163 1.56 -0.07 19.22
C ALA A 163 1.71 -0.62 17.78
N ALA A 164 0.82 -0.21 16.87
CA ALA A 164 0.91 -0.56 15.45
C ALA A 164 2.13 0.10 14.75
N ARG A 165 2.48 1.34 15.10
CA ARG A 165 3.72 1.99 14.65
C ARG A 165 4.93 1.18 15.10
N ASP A 166 4.98 0.77 16.36
CA ASP A 166 6.11 0.00 16.89
C ASP A 166 6.18 -1.40 16.25
N PHE A 167 5.03 -1.99 15.91
CA PHE A 167 4.95 -3.18 15.04
C PHE A 167 5.57 -2.96 13.67
N TRP A 168 5.19 -1.89 12.99
CA TRP A 168 5.72 -1.55 11.67
C TRP A 168 7.21 -1.24 11.67
N ARG A 169 7.71 -0.47 12.64
CA ARG A 169 9.14 -0.18 12.78
C ARG A 169 9.98 -1.45 12.90
N TRP A 170 9.49 -2.44 13.64
CA TRP A 170 10.15 -3.73 13.75
C TRP A 170 10.01 -4.57 12.47
N LEU A 171 8.82 -4.59 11.88
CA LEU A 171 8.55 -5.42 10.70
C LEU A 171 9.38 -4.97 9.49
N ARG A 172 9.52 -3.65 9.28
CA ARG A 172 10.34 -3.09 8.19
C ARG A 172 11.80 -3.52 8.25
N GLN A 173 12.33 -3.83 9.43
CA GLN A 173 13.69 -4.38 9.56
C GLN A 173 13.84 -5.79 8.98
N GLN A 174 12.73 -6.49 8.70
CA GLN A 174 12.70 -7.83 8.12
C GLN A 174 12.58 -7.79 6.59
N TYR A 175 12.31 -6.63 5.99
CA TYR A 175 12.10 -6.43 4.54
C TYR A 175 13.06 -5.39 3.98
N GLN A 176 13.34 -5.45 2.68
CA GLN A 176 14.20 -4.47 2.03
C GLN A 176 13.42 -3.19 1.72
N CYS A 177 13.28 -2.32 2.72
CA CYS A 177 12.53 -1.07 2.60
C CYS A 177 13.34 0.12 2.09
N ARG A 178 14.61 -0.06 1.71
CA ARG A 178 15.57 1.03 1.49
C ARG A 178 15.07 2.11 0.53
N LEU A 179 14.48 1.73 -0.59
CA LEU A 179 13.92 2.67 -1.57
C LEU A 179 12.86 3.61 -0.98
N LEU A 180 12.18 3.20 0.09
CA LEU A 180 11.13 3.96 0.78
C LEU A 180 11.61 4.60 2.09
N GLU A 181 12.91 4.48 2.40
CA GLU A 181 13.53 5.05 3.59
C GLU A 181 14.44 6.22 3.18
N VAL A 182 14.35 7.34 3.89
CA VAL A 182 15.21 8.51 3.69
C VAL A 182 16.31 8.47 4.75
N ASP A 183 17.57 8.33 4.31
CA ASP A 183 18.75 8.38 5.17
C ASP A 183 19.80 9.34 4.60
N ALA A 184 20.86 9.63 5.36
CA ALA A 184 21.89 10.61 4.98
C ALA A 184 22.72 10.20 3.75
N GLY A 185 22.60 8.96 3.27
CA GLY A 185 23.23 8.45 2.05
C GLY A 185 22.23 8.21 0.92
N ALA A 186 20.98 8.64 1.06
CA ALA A 186 19.97 8.52 0.01
C ALA A 186 20.35 9.41 -1.18
N GLY A 187 20.28 8.84 -2.39
CA GLY A 187 20.33 9.66 -3.61
C GLY A 187 19.00 10.38 -3.82
N LYS A 188 19.01 11.46 -4.61
CA LYS A 188 17.81 12.26 -4.96
C LYS A 188 16.58 11.42 -5.35
N ALA A 189 16.78 10.37 -6.14
CA ALA A 189 15.70 9.48 -6.58
C ALA A 189 15.08 8.67 -5.43
N GLN A 190 15.88 8.25 -4.44
CA GLN A 190 15.41 7.58 -3.24
C GLN A 190 14.69 8.57 -2.30
N GLU A 191 15.17 9.81 -2.20
CA GLU A 191 14.50 10.85 -1.43
C GLU A 191 13.09 11.13 -1.96
N ILE A 192 12.92 11.19 -3.29
CA ILE A 192 11.61 11.35 -3.94
C ILE A 192 10.65 10.23 -3.53
N GLN A 193 11.09 8.96 -3.61
CA GLN A 193 10.23 7.81 -3.28
C GLN A 193 9.95 7.68 -1.78
N GLY A 194 10.92 8.04 -0.93
CA GLY A 194 10.83 7.90 0.52
C GLY A 194 10.16 9.06 1.27
N ALA A 195 10.03 10.25 0.66
CA ALA A 195 9.56 11.47 1.33
C ALA A 195 8.20 11.28 2.04
N ALA A 196 7.23 10.66 1.36
CA ALA A 196 5.90 10.45 1.89
C ALA A 196 5.86 9.44 3.06
N PHE A 197 6.72 8.43 2.99
CA PHE A 197 6.88 7.44 4.06
C PHE A 197 7.59 8.03 5.28
N ALA A 198 8.56 8.91 5.07
CA ALA A 198 9.19 9.69 6.14
C ALA A 198 8.18 10.62 6.83
N GLU A 199 7.24 11.20 6.09
CA GLU A 199 6.17 12.01 6.67
C GLU A 199 5.17 11.18 7.48
N LEU A 200 4.76 10.00 6.99
CA LEU A 200 3.96 9.04 7.77
C LEU A 200 4.67 8.65 9.08
N GLU A 201 5.98 8.39 9.03
CA GLU A 201 6.81 8.10 10.21
C GLU A 201 6.85 9.29 11.17
N ARG A 202 6.98 10.51 10.64
CA ARG A 202 6.92 11.76 11.42
C ARG A 202 5.58 11.91 12.13
N TRP A 203 4.45 11.71 11.46
CA TRP A 203 3.13 11.83 12.09
C TRP A 203 2.88 10.78 13.17
N THR A 204 3.23 9.52 12.89
CA THR A 204 3.10 8.45 13.88
C THR A 204 4.05 8.63 15.08
N SER A 205 5.18 9.31 14.92
CA SER A 205 6.09 9.68 16.02
C SER A 205 5.51 10.75 16.97
N ARG A 206 4.52 11.53 16.50
CA ARG A 206 3.84 12.55 17.31
C ARG A 206 2.80 11.97 18.28
N LEU A 207 2.42 10.71 18.11
CA LEU A 207 1.51 10.01 19.03
C LEU A 207 2.14 9.94 20.43
N LYS A 208 1.46 10.54 21.41
CA LYS A 208 1.85 10.57 22.82
C LYS A 208 0.78 9.92 23.71
N PRO A 209 0.59 8.59 23.65
CA PRO A 209 -0.25 7.92 24.62
C PRO A 209 0.34 8.05 26.04
N ARG A 210 -0.53 8.10 27.05
CA ARG A 210 -0.17 7.99 28.46
C ARG A 210 0.68 6.75 28.70
N PRO A 211 1.73 6.86 29.54
CA PRO A 211 2.51 5.70 29.94
C PRO A 211 1.62 4.61 30.54
N ASN A 212 1.86 3.36 30.15
CA ASN A 212 1.13 2.16 30.61
C ASN A 212 -0.33 2.01 30.11
N THR A 213 -0.83 2.88 29.22
CA THR A 213 -2.07 2.55 28.50
C THR A 213 -1.88 1.25 27.73
N THR A 214 -2.72 0.26 28.02
CA THR A 214 -2.65 -1.05 27.40
C THR A 214 -3.32 -0.98 26.03
N PRO A 215 -2.64 -1.25 24.89
CA PRO A 215 -3.30 -1.26 23.59
C PRO A 215 -4.28 -2.44 23.45
N ARG A 216 -5.37 -2.23 22.71
CA ARG A 216 -6.28 -3.24 22.14
C ARG A 216 -5.59 -3.97 20.99
N PHE A 217 -4.79 -3.27 20.18
CA PHE A 217 -3.91 -3.87 19.18
C PHE A 217 -2.89 -4.79 19.85
N ILE A 218 -2.79 -6.02 19.37
CA ILE A 218 -1.85 -7.03 19.85
C ILE A 218 -1.15 -7.72 18.68
N ASP A 219 0.09 -8.14 18.91
CA ASP A 219 0.89 -8.90 17.95
C ASP A 219 1.74 -9.95 18.66
N THR A 220 2.28 -10.92 17.91
CA THR A 220 3.01 -12.05 18.51
C THR A 220 4.52 -11.87 18.66
N ARG A 221 5.11 -10.73 18.29
CA ARG A 221 6.58 -10.55 18.28
C ARG A 221 7.25 -10.93 19.60
N GLN A 222 6.61 -10.58 20.70
CA GLN A 222 7.14 -10.81 22.05
C GLN A 222 6.58 -12.07 22.72
N GLN A 223 5.33 -12.43 22.44
CA GLN A 223 4.64 -13.53 23.12
C GLN A 223 3.46 -14.04 22.29
N ALA A 224 3.09 -15.32 22.46
CA ALA A 224 1.95 -15.93 21.79
C ALA A 224 0.62 -15.23 22.13
N LEU A 225 -0.39 -15.33 21.25
CA LEU A 225 -1.71 -14.73 21.48
C LEU A 225 -2.37 -15.23 22.77
N ILE A 226 -2.30 -16.54 23.04
CA ILE A 226 -2.86 -17.15 24.26
C ILE A 226 -2.27 -16.54 25.54
N ALA A 227 -0.99 -16.18 25.54
CA ALA A 227 -0.31 -15.63 26.70
C ALA A 227 -0.79 -14.20 27.03
N GLN A 228 -1.31 -13.48 26.03
CA GLN A 228 -1.83 -12.12 26.20
C GLN A 228 -3.34 -12.10 26.48
N LEU A 229 -4.07 -13.12 26.04
CA LEU A 229 -5.53 -13.11 25.99
C LEU A 229 -6.18 -12.67 27.31
N ALA A 230 -5.85 -13.33 28.41
CA ALA A 230 -6.49 -13.06 29.70
C ALA A 230 -6.20 -11.65 30.24
N SER A 231 -4.95 -11.17 30.15
CA SER A 231 -4.59 -9.84 30.63
C SER A 231 -5.24 -8.74 29.78
N ARG A 232 -5.29 -8.93 28.46
CA ARG A 232 -5.93 -7.99 27.52
C ARG A 232 -7.44 -7.93 27.72
N VAL A 233 -8.10 -9.07 27.93
CA VAL A 233 -9.54 -9.08 28.25
C VAL A 233 -9.82 -8.35 29.56
N LYS A 234 -8.98 -8.54 30.61
CA LYS A 234 -9.14 -7.81 31.88
C LYS A 234 -8.97 -6.30 31.70
N ALA A 235 -7.98 -5.88 30.91
CA ALA A 235 -7.72 -4.48 30.65
C ALA A 235 -8.88 -3.80 29.90
N HIS A 236 -9.44 -4.48 28.89
CA HIS A 236 -10.38 -3.86 27.94
C HIS A 236 -11.84 -4.11 28.22
N ALA A 237 -12.19 -5.24 28.85
CA ALA A 237 -13.56 -5.62 29.11
C ALA A 237 -13.81 -5.94 30.60
N GLY A 238 -12.84 -5.69 31.47
CA GLY A 238 -12.94 -5.92 32.91
C GLY A 238 -12.86 -7.40 33.32
N SER A 239 -12.85 -7.63 34.63
CA SER A 239 -12.55 -8.94 35.25
C SER A 239 -13.77 -9.84 35.47
N GLN A 240 -14.91 -9.53 34.86
CA GLN A 240 -16.14 -10.30 35.07
C GLN A 240 -16.03 -11.72 34.48
N ARG A 241 -16.72 -12.69 35.09
CA ARG A 241 -16.84 -14.05 34.51
C ARG A 241 -17.96 -14.08 33.49
N ARG A 242 -17.69 -14.68 32.33
CA ARG A 242 -18.65 -14.89 31.25
C ARG A 242 -19.14 -16.33 31.23
N ASN A 243 -20.36 -16.57 30.79
CA ASN A 243 -20.98 -17.91 30.72
C ASN A 243 -21.12 -18.46 29.29
N ASN A 244 -20.70 -17.71 28.27
CA ASN A 244 -20.63 -18.17 26.88
C ASN A 244 -19.26 -17.83 26.28
N LEU A 245 -18.72 -18.74 25.46
CA LEU A 245 -17.53 -18.54 24.64
C LEU A 245 -17.80 -19.08 23.24
N VAL A 246 -17.59 -18.25 22.23
CA VAL A 246 -17.69 -18.57 20.81
C VAL A 246 -16.31 -18.45 20.20
N LEU A 247 -15.89 -19.47 19.44
CA LEU A 247 -14.65 -19.49 18.69
C LEU A 247 -14.98 -19.75 17.22
N GLY A 248 -14.70 -18.79 16.35
CA GLY A 248 -14.90 -18.92 14.91
C GLY A 248 -13.56 -19.00 14.18
N SER A 249 -13.44 -19.96 13.26
CA SER A 249 -12.30 -20.03 12.36
C SER A 249 -12.66 -20.73 11.05
N GLY A 250 -12.13 -20.22 9.94
CA GLY A 250 -12.20 -20.88 8.64
C GLY A 250 -11.25 -22.08 8.48
N PHE A 251 -10.29 -22.25 9.40
CA PHE A 251 -9.35 -23.38 9.38
C PHE A 251 -9.08 -23.89 10.80
N TRP A 252 -9.15 -25.21 10.96
CA TRP A 252 -8.89 -25.89 12.21
C TRP A 252 -7.66 -26.80 12.07
N GLU A 253 -6.94 -27.01 13.16
CA GLU A 253 -5.77 -27.89 13.15
C GLU A 253 -6.15 -29.35 12.82
N GLY A 254 -5.27 -30.06 12.12
CA GLY A 254 -5.33 -31.51 11.89
C GLY A 254 -4.33 -32.29 12.75
N GLY A 255 -4.44 -33.62 12.77
CA GLY A 255 -3.46 -34.51 13.41
C GLY A 255 -3.79 -34.93 14.85
N GLN A 256 -4.76 -34.30 15.49
CA GLN A 256 -5.35 -34.83 16.72
C GLN A 256 -6.44 -35.85 16.38
N THR A 257 -6.28 -37.08 16.87
CA THR A 257 -7.20 -38.18 16.54
C THR A 257 -8.21 -38.49 17.64
N ALA A 258 -8.09 -37.91 18.85
CA ALA A 258 -9.01 -38.11 19.97
C ALA A 258 -8.98 -36.95 20.98
N GLY A 259 -10.01 -36.87 21.83
CA GLY A 259 -10.14 -35.85 22.87
C GLY A 259 -10.67 -34.52 22.37
N LEU A 260 -10.69 -33.50 23.24
CA LEU A 260 -11.11 -32.15 22.86
C LEU A 260 -10.05 -31.46 21.99
N PRO A 261 -10.45 -30.62 21.01
CA PRO A 261 -9.51 -29.86 20.18
C PRO A 261 -8.55 -29.04 21.04
N LEU A 262 -7.24 -29.20 20.80
CA LEU A 262 -6.18 -28.64 21.63
C LEU A 262 -6.29 -27.12 21.83
N VAL A 263 -6.42 -26.36 20.74
CA VAL A 263 -6.40 -24.88 20.82
C VAL A 263 -7.66 -24.33 21.51
N PRO A 264 -8.90 -24.69 21.12
CA PRO A 264 -10.10 -24.26 21.82
C PRO A 264 -10.14 -24.64 23.30
N SER A 265 -9.72 -25.87 23.64
CA SER A 265 -9.71 -26.32 25.02
C SER A 265 -8.68 -25.56 25.86
N THR A 266 -7.52 -25.23 25.28
CA THR A 266 -6.50 -24.39 25.92
C THR A 266 -6.99 -22.96 26.13
N ILE A 267 -7.69 -22.38 25.16
CA ILE A 267 -8.32 -21.05 25.28
C ILE A 267 -9.35 -21.03 26.42
N ALA A 268 -10.29 -21.98 26.40
CA ALA A 268 -11.32 -22.09 27.43
C ALA A 268 -10.70 -22.26 28.82
N LYS A 269 -9.70 -23.15 28.95
CA LYS A 269 -8.96 -23.36 30.19
C LYS A 269 -8.27 -22.10 30.68
N SER A 270 -7.53 -21.40 29.81
CA SER A 270 -6.83 -20.16 30.15
C SER A 270 -7.80 -19.09 30.69
N LEU A 271 -8.97 -18.93 30.07
CA LEU A 271 -9.99 -18.00 30.53
C LEU A 271 -10.65 -18.44 31.85
N ILE A 272 -10.87 -19.74 32.07
CA ILE A 272 -11.38 -20.28 33.34
C ILE A 272 -10.36 -20.05 34.46
N ASP A 273 -9.10 -20.39 34.24
CA ASP A 273 -8.01 -20.26 35.22
C ASP A 273 -7.80 -18.78 35.59
N ALA A 274 -7.97 -17.87 34.62
CA ALA A 274 -7.92 -16.43 34.83
C ALA A 274 -9.18 -15.82 35.49
N SER A 275 -10.21 -16.63 35.78
CA SER A 275 -11.52 -16.21 36.27
C SER A 275 -12.26 -15.24 35.34
N LEU A 276 -12.17 -15.46 34.03
CA LEU A 276 -12.87 -14.71 32.98
C LEU A 276 -14.00 -15.52 32.32
N LEU A 277 -13.99 -16.84 32.48
CA LEU A 277 -15.01 -17.76 31.99
C LEU A 277 -15.48 -18.67 33.14
N THR A 278 -16.78 -18.99 33.19
CA THR A 278 -17.29 -19.96 34.17
C THR A 278 -16.91 -21.39 33.77
N ARG A 279 -16.76 -22.30 34.75
CA ARG A 279 -16.46 -23.72 34.49
C ARG A 279 -17.57 -24.44 33.70
N SER A 280 -18.80 -23.92 33.78
CA SER A 280 -19.98 -24.45 33.10
C SER A 280 -20.36 -23.61 31.87
N ALA A 281 -19.44 -22.81 31.34
CA ALA A 281 -19.73 -21.95 30.20
C ALA A 281 -20.12 -22.78 28.97
N LYS A 282 -21.07 -22.27 28.20
CA LYS A 282 -21.40 -22.83 26.89
C LYS A 282 -20.28 -22.49 25.91
N ILE A 283 -19.65 -23.51 25.35
CA ILE A 283 -18.61 -23.37 24.34
C ILE A 283 -19.21 -23.69 22.97
N THR A 284 -19.03 -22.76 22.03
CA THR A 284 -19.54 -22.85 20.67
C THR A 284 -18.39 -22.69 19.68
N LEU A 285 -18.26 -23.62 18.74
CA LEU A 285 -17.35 -23.52 17.61
C LEU A 285 -18.15 -23.16 16.36
N VAL A 286 -17.71 -22.13 15.64
CA VAL A 286 -18.28 -21.74 14.34
C VAL A 286 -17.31 -22.19 13.27
N VAL A 287 -17.76 -23.11 12.41
CA VAL A 287 -16.89 -23.86 11.51
C VAL A 287 -17.43 -23.81 10.09
N GLU A 288 -16.52 -23.74 9.11
CA GLU A 288 -16.88 -24.05 7.72
C GLU A 288 -16.80 -25.57 7.52
N SER A 289 -17.90 -26.18 7.07
CA SER A 289 -18.08 -27.63 7.07
C SER A 289 -17.06 -28.40 6.24
N ASP A 290 -16.46 -27.77 5.22
CA ASP A 290 -15.55 -28.42 4.27
C ASP A 290 -14.05 -28.31 4.63
N LYS A 291 -13.71 -27.65 5.75
CA LYS A 291 -12.33 -27.38 6.20
C LYS A 291 -12.14 -27.60 7.71
N CYS A 292 -12.70 -28.70 8.21
CA CYS A 292 -12.78 -28.97 9.65
C CYS A 292 -11.60 -29.76 10.22
N ALA A 293 -10.70 -30.29 9.39
CA ALA A 293 -9.49 -31.03 9.79
C ALA A 293 -9.76 -32.01 10.95
N ALA A 294 -9.11 -31.86 12.11
CA ALA A 294 -9.30 -32.77 13.26
C ALA A 294 -10.74 -32.78 13.82
N LEU A 295 -11.56 -31.75 13.56
CA LEU A 295 -12.96 -31.75 13.99
C LEU A 295 -13.81 -32.76 13.22
N ALA A 296 -13.37 -33.19 12.04
CA ALA A 296 -14.00 -34.25 11.25
C ALA A 296 -13.58 -35.67 11.71
N GLU A 297 -12.74 -35.81 12.75
CA GLU A 297 -12.36 -37.09 13.32
C GLU A 297 -13.41 -37.60 14.33
N GLN A 298 -13.83 -38.87 14.19
CA GLN A 298 -14.93 -39.45 14.96
C GLN A 298 -14.76 -39.33 16.49
N LEU A 299 -13.55 -39.59 17.00
CA LEU A 299 -13.29 -39.55 18.44
C LEU A 299 -13.21 -38.12 18.97
N VAL A 300 -12.75 -37.16 18.16
CA VAL A 300 -12.74 -35.73 18.51
C VAL A 300 -14.18 -35.20 18.55
N PHE A 301 -14.98 -35.50 17.53
CA PHE A 301 -16.39 -35.12 17.48
C PHE A 301 -17.19 -35.70 18.65
N SER A 302 -16.97 -36.97 18.98
CA SER A 302 -17.62 -37.63 20.14
C SER A 302 -17.22 -36.96 21.46
N SER A 303 -15.94 -36.63 21.63
CA SER A 303 -15.43 -35.92 22.82
C SER A 303 -16.08 -34.53 22.98
N MET A 304 -16.28 -33.79 21.88
CA MET A 304 -16.97 -32.50 21.91
C MET A 304 -18.45 -32.64 22.31
N ARG A 305 -19.14 -33.67 21.83
CA ARG A 305 -20.53 -33.96 22.21
C ARG A 305 -20.66 -34.31 23.69
N GLU A 306 -19.77 -35.14 24.22
CA GLU A 306 -19.72 -35.49 25.65
C GLU A 306 -19.48 -34.26 26.52
N ALA A 307 -18.61 -33.35 26.07
CA ALA A 307 -18.35 -32.06 26.73
C ALA A 307 -19.46 -31.02 26.52
N LYS A 308 -20.52 -31.35 25.76
CA LYS A 308 -21.65 -30.46 25.43
C LYS A 308 -21.24 -29.19 24.66
N TRP A 309 -20.18 -29.27 23.86
CA TRP A 309 -19.79 -28.18 22.97
C TRP A 309 -20.75 -28.12 21.77
N SER A 310 -21.09 -26.91 21.34
CA SER A 310 -21.94 -26.69 20.17
C SER A 310 -21.08 -26.44 18.94
N LEU A 311 -21.44 -27.05 17.80
CA LEU A 311 -20.89 -26.72 16.49
C LEU A 311 -21.98 -26.01 15.68
N LEU A 312 -21.65 -24.85 15.13
CA LEU A 312 -22.56 -24.04 14.33
C LEU A 312 -21.95 -23.75 12.96
N ARG A 313 -22.82 -23.61 11.96
CA ARG A 313 -22.45 -23.01 10.68
C ARG A 313 -22.31 -21.48 10.82
N PRO A 314 -21.49 -20.84 9.96
CA PRO A 314 -21.48 -19.39 9.88
C PRO A 314 -22.82 -18.86 9.34
N LEU A 315 -23.22 -17.68 9.79
CA LEU A 315 -24.36 -16.96 9.24
C LEU A 315 -24.06 -16.51 7.81
N LYS A 316 -24.93 -16.86 6.87
CA LYS A 316 -24.88 -16.48 5.46
C LYS A 316 -26.27 -16.01 5.03
N ALA A 317 -26.34 -15.05 4.10
CA ALA A 317 -27.62 -14.71 3.48
C ALA A 317 -28.06 -15.84 2.53
N ASP A 318 -29.36 -15.91 2.21
CA ASP A 318 -29.85 -16.87 1.23
C ASP A 318 -29.16 -16.66 -0.12
N GLY A 319 -28.58 -17.73 -0.68
CA GLY A 319 -27.81 -17.70 -1.92
C GLY A 319 -26.37 -17.21 -1.77
N ASP A 320 -25.92 -16.85 -0.58
CA ASP A 320 -24.54 -16.47 -0.31
C ASP A 320 -23.62 -17.70 -0.24
N MET A 321 -22.78 -17.84 -1.27
CA MET A 321 -21.87 -18.97 -1.43
C MET A 321 -20.51 -18.75 -0.75
N ARG A 322 -20.29 -17.59 -0.14
CA ARG A 322 -19.01 -17.24 0.50
C ARG A 322 -18.70 -18.15 1.67
N ARG A 323 -17.42 -18.42 1.91
CA ARG A 323 -16.96 -19.32 2.98
C ARG A 323 -16.46 -18.55 4.18
N LEU A 324 -16.67 -19.07 5.38
CA LEU A 324 -16.08 -18.48 6.58
C LEU A 324 -14.55 -18.57 6.48
N HIS A 325 -13.89 -17.42 6.46
CA HIS A 325 -12.45 -17.32 6.59
C HIS A 325 -12.06 -16.60 7.89
N ALA A 326 -12.94 -15.79 8.46
CA ALA A 326 -12.69 -15.02 9.67
C ALA A 326 -12.17 -15.87 10.85
N LYS A 327 -11.33 -15.25 11.69
CA LYS A 327 -10.85 -15.81 12.95
C LYS A 327 -11.24 -14.85 14.07
N PHE A 328 -12.08 -15.33 14.98
CA PHE A 328 -12.56 -14.51 16.08
C PHE A 328 -12.86 -15.31 17.33
N LEU A 329 -12.78 -14.65 18.48
CA LEU A 329 -13.31 -15.14 19.74
C LEU A 329 -14.34 -14.12 20.21
N PHE A 330 -15.45 -14.59 20.74
CA PHE A 330 -16.46 -13.75 21.36
C PHE A 330 -16.93 -14.37 22.67
N SER A 331 -17.08 -13.56 23.71
CA SER A 331 -17.56 -14.07 25.00
C SER A 331 -18.37 -13.02 25.72
N ALA A 332 -19.50 -13.44 26.27
CA ALA A 332 -20.45 -12.59 26.95
C ALA A 332 -21.29 -13.40 27.95
N ASN A 333 -22.02 -12.70 28.80
CA ASN A 333 -23.06 -13.29 29.63
C ASN A 333 -24.41 -13.27 28.90
N ARG A 334 -25.08 -14.43 28.87
CA ARG A 334 -26.52 -14.54 28.58
C ARG A 334 -27.26 -14.66 29.90
N GLN A 335 -28.13 -13.70 30.19
CA GLN A 335 -29.03 -13.73 31.34
C GLN A 335 -30.35 -14.39 30.92
N THR A 336 -31.03 -15.06 31.85
CA THR A 336 -32.26 -15.83 31.57
C THR A 336 -33.35 -14.99 30.91
N ASP A 337 -33.50 -13.73 31.36
CA ASP A 337 -34.54 -12.81 30.88
C ASP A 337 -33.97 -11.63 30.07
N GLY A 338 -32.65 -11.64 29.82
CA GLY A 338 -31.93 -10.53 29.21
C GLY A 338 -31.54 -10.82 27.76
N LYS A 339 -31.96 -9.94 26.85
CA LYS A 339 -31.55 -10.01 25.43
C LYS A 339 -30.12 -9.51 25.20
N GLY A 340 -29.58 -8.71 26.11
CA GLY A 340 -28.25 -8.11 25.98
C GLY A 340 -27.10 -9.10 26.19
N CYS A 341 -25.99 -8.87 25.50
CA CYS A 341 -24.72 -9.52 25.73
C CYS A 341 -23.96 -8.77 26.83
N ALA A 342 -24.13 -9.17 28.09
CA ALA A 342 -23.52 -8.47 29.21
C ALA A 342 -22.02 -8.77 29.33
N SER A 343 -21.22 -7.72 29.59
CA SER A 343 -19.76 -7.79 29.72
C SER A 343 -19.09 -8.43 28.50
N ALA A 344 -19.58 -8.12 27.30
CA ALA A 344 -19.10 -8.74 26.07
C ALA A 344 -17.69 -8.27 25.69
N TRP A 345 -16.91 -9.17 25.11
CA TRP A 345 -15.64 -8.85 24.47
C TRP A 345 -15.43 -9.66 23.21
N VAL A 346 -14.60 -9.14 22.31
CA VAL A 346 -14.25 -9.77 21.04
C VAL A 346 -12.75 -9.74 20.81
N TYR A 347 -12.22 -10.82 20.25
CA TYR A 347 -10.96 -10.86 19.51
C TYR A 347 -11.25 -11.04 18.03
N LEU A 348 -10.56 -10.30 17.18
CA LEU A 348 -10.47 -10.60 15.75
C LEU A 348 -9.04 -10.33 15.26
N GLY A 349 -8.57 -11.11 14.30
CA GLY A 349 -7.23 -10.95 13.75
C GLY A 349 -6.80 -12.10 12.85
N SER A 350 -5.50 -12.16 12.58
CA SER A 350 -4.95 -13.15 11.66
C SER A 350 -4.78 -14.54 12.26
N GLY A 351 -4.76 -14.66 13.59
CA GLY A 351 -4.42 -15.90 14.30
C GLY A 351 -5.42 -17.03 14.05
N ASN A 352 -5.05 -17.99 13.20
CA ASN A 352 -5.77 -19.26 13.08
C ASN A 352 -5.81 -19.99 14.43
N LEU A 353 -6.90 -20.72 14.69
CA LEU A 353 -7.05 -21.54 15.90
C LEU A 353 -6.23 -22.84 15.79
N THR A 354 -4.94 -22.66 15.61
CA THR A 354 -3.88 -23.67 15.47
C THR A 354 -2.74 -23.36 16.46
N PRO A 355 -1.86 -24.32 16.81
CA PRO A 355 -0.77 -24.06 17.74
C PRO A 355 0.19 -23.00 17.22
N ALA A 356 0.53 -23.02 15.94
CA ALA A 356 1.41 -22.03 15.33
C ALA A 356 0.77 -20.62 15.30
N GLY A 357 -0.55 -20.52 15.12
CA GLY A 357 -1.25 -19.23 15.05
C GLY A 357 -1.63 -18.65 16.42
N PHE A 358 -1.87 -19.47 17.44
CA PHE A 358 -2.44 -18.98 18.71
C PHE A 358 -1.63 -19.32 19.96
N LEU A 359 -0.97 -20.48 19.99
CA LEU A 359 -0.32 -21.02 21.20
C LEU A 359 1.20 -20.77 21.23
N ALA A 360 1.86 -20.80 20.08
CA ALA A 360 3.31 -20.67 19.96
C ALA A 360 3.71 -19.20 19.72
N ALA A 361 4.79 -18.77 20.38
CA ALA A 361 5.46 -17.52 20.05
C ALA A 361 6.33 -17.71 18.79
N PRO A 362 6.63 -16.64 18.03
CA PRO A 362 7.49 -16.70 16.86
C PRO A 362 8.84 -17.40 17.09
N SER A 363 9.47 -17.11 18.23
CA SER A 363 10.72 -17.73 18.68
C SER A 363 10.64 -19.24 18.95
N ARG A 364 9.44 -19.82 18.96
CA ARG A 364 9.18 -21.25 19.20
C ARG A 364 8.38 -21.89 18.07
N GLY A 365 8.54 -21.38 16.85
CA GLY A 365 7.88 -21.92 15.65
C GLY A 365 6.46 -21.39 15.42
N GLY A 366 6.05 -20.34 16.11
CA GLY A 366 4.80 -19.62 15.87
C GLY A 366 4.87 -18.70 14.65
N ASN A 367 3.70 -18.32 14.15
CA ASN A 367 3.55 -17.30 13.12
C ASN A 367 3.68 -15.90 13.71
N LEU A 368 4.02 -14.92 12.88
CA LEU A 368 3.79 -13.52 13.18
C LEU A 368 2.32 -13.22 12.90
N GLU A 369 1.56 -12.94 13.95
CA GLU A 369 0.12 -12.70 13.92
C GLU A 369 -0.18 -11.34 14.55
N ALA A 370 -1.29 -10.72 14.13
CA ALA A 370 -1.79 -9.49 14.71
C ALA A 370 -3.31 -9.55 14.88
N GLY A 371 -3.84 -8.80 15.83
CA GLY A 371 -5.26 -8.77 16.12
C GLY A 371 -5.63 -7.64 17.07
N VAL A 372 -6.91 -7.61 17.43
CA VAL A 372 -7.49 -6.61 18.34
C VAL A 372 -8.31 -7.34 19.38
N ILE A 373 -8.15 -6.97 20.65
CA ILE A 373 -9.03 -7.40 21.75
C ILE A 373 -9.71 -6.17 22.33
N MET A 374 -11.04 -6.16 22.36
CA MET A 374 -11.81 -5.02 22.85
C MET A 374 -13.13 -5.43 23.53
N ALA A 375 -13.67 -4.54 24.36
CA ALA A 375 -15.07 -4.63 24.79
C ALA A 375 -16.02 -4.55 23.59
N ALA A 376 -17.13 -5.27 23.67
CA ALA A 376 -18.13 -5.36 22.62
C ALA A 376 -19.51 -4.96 23.16
N ASP A 377 -19.59 -3.76 23.74
CA ASP A 377 -20.79 -3.25 24.37
C ASP A 377 -21.91 -2.95 23.36
N GLY A 378 -23.16 -2.92 23.84
CA GLY A 378 -24.31 -2.62 23.00
C GLY A 378 -24.77 -3.78 22.10
N LEU A 379 -24.27 -4.99 22.31
CA LEU A 379 -24.70 -6.18 21.58
C LEU A 379 -25.88 -6.92 22.24
N SER A 380 -26.67 -7.62 21.44
CA SER A 380 -27.74 -8.52 21.89
C SER A 380 -27.66 -9.90 21.23
N TRP A 381 -28.11 -10.94 21.94
CA TRP A 381 -28.15 -12.31 21.42
C TRP A 381 -29.19 -12.48 20.32
N GLU A 382 -30.29 -11.74 20.42
CA GLU A 382 -31.45 -11.81 19.52
C GLU A 382 -31.77 -10.42 18.96
N PRO A 383 -32.53 -10.34 17.85
CA PRO A 383 -33.14 -9.10 17.40
C PRO A 383 -33.94 -8.44 18.52
N ALA A 384 -33.42 -7.32 19.01
CA ALA A 384 -34.18 -6.42 19.84
C ALA A 384 -34.98 -5.52 18.88
N GLY A 385 -36.30 -5.47 19.01
CA GLY A 385 -37.19 -4.81 18.04
C GLY A 385 -36.76 -3.38 17.68
N THR A 386 -37.34 -2.80 16.62
CA THR A 386 -36.87 -1.58 15.90
C THR A 386 -36.60 -0.32 16.73
N LYS A 387 -37.00 -0.27 18.01
CA LYS A 387 -36.72 0.83 18.95
C LYS A 387 -35.51 0.60 19.87
N SER A 388 -34.89 -0.59 19.82
CA SER A 388 -33.74 -0.95 20.65
C SER A 388 -32.46 -0.33 20.10
N ARG A 389 -31.58 0.13 21.00
CA ARG A 389 -30.20 0.56 20.66
C ARG A 389 -29.22 -0.61 20.58
N LEU A 390 -29.65 -1.83 20.92
CA LEU A 390 -28.80 -3.02 20.88
C LEU A 390 -28.70 -3.58 19.47
N THR A 391 -27.47 -3.92 19.07
CA THR A 391 -27.18 -4.57 17.79
C THR A 391 -27.10 -6.09 17.97
N PRO A 392 -27.85 -6.89 17.20
CA PRO A 392 -27.74 -8.34 17.27
C PRO A 392 -26.33 -8.81 16.92
N VAL A 393 -25.78 -9.79 17.68
CA VAL A 393 -24.43 -10.33 17.44
C VAL A 393 -24.29 -10.86 16.01
N GLY A 394 -25.34 -11.47 15.46
CA GLY A 394 -25.34 -11.97 14.07
C GLY A 394 -25.15 -10.88 13.00
N HIS A 395 -25.33 -9.60 13.33
CA HIS A 395 -25.06 -8.50 12.40
C HIS A 395 -23.58 -8.09 12.34
N VAL A 396 -22.78 -8.50 13.33
CA VAL A 396 -21.38 -8.09 13.47
C VAL A 396 -20.41 -9.27 13.49
N LEU A 397 -20.89 -10.48 13.79
CA LEU A 397 -20.14 -11.72 13.74
C LEU A 397 -20.94 -12.77 12.95
N PRO A 398 -20.29 -13.57 12.08
CA PRO A 398 -20.97 -14.53 11.22
C PRO A 398 -21.34 -15.80 12.00
N VAL A 399 -22.29 -15.68 12.94
CA VAL A 399 -22.74 -16.78 13.81
C VAL A 399 -24.21 -17.03 13.55
N ASP A 400 -24.54 -18.20 13.01
CA ASP A 400 -25.91 -18.67 12.90
C ASP A 400 -26.25 -19.50 14.15
N TRP A 401 -27.01 -18.90 15.06
CA TRP A 401 -27.36 -19.51 16.34
C TRP A 401 -28.28 -20.73 16.22
N ASP A 402 -28.92 -20.91 15.06
CA ASP A 402 -29.91 -21.96 14.82
C ASP A 402 -29.36 -23.07 13.92
N ALA A 403 -28.31 -22.82 13.13
CA ALA A 403 -27.69 -23.79 12.22
C ALA A 403 -26.69 -24.74 12.91
N HIS A 404 -27.21 -25.63 13.77
CA HIS A 404 -26.44 -26.65 14.46
C HIS A 404 -25.90 -27.76 13.55
N ILE A 405 -24.64 -28.15 13.76
CA ILE A 405 -24.04 -29.35 13.18
C ILE A 405 -24.13 -30.47 14.21
N THR A 406 -24.97 -31.47 13.95
CA THR A 406 -25.24 -32.60 14.85
C THR A 406 -24.70 -33.94 14.35
N ASP A 407 -24.33 -34.01 13.06
CA ASP A 407 -23.81 -35.21 12.39
C ASP A 407 -22.38 -34.98 11.91
N LEU A 408 -21.52 -35.98 12.11
CA LEU A 408 -20.14 -35.99 11.62
C LEU A 408 -20.08 -35.98 10.09
N SER A 409 -21.06 -36.59 9.42
CA SER A 409 -21.08 -36.66 7.94
C SER A 409 -21.20 -35.28 7.29
N ALA A 410 -21.56 -34.25 8.07
CA ALA A 410 -21.59 -32.86 7.62
C ALA A 410 -20.20 -32.19 7.64
N LEU A 411 -19.15 -32.87 8.11
CA LEU A 411 -17.79 -32.36 8.21
C LEU A 411 -16.85 -33.14 7.29
N THR A 412 -15.99 -32.44 6.57
CA THR A 412 -14.87 -33.06 5.85
C THR A 412 -13.54 -32.50 6.32
N ALA A 413 -12.52 -33.37 6.32
CA ALA A 413 -11.14 -32.91 6.41
C ALA A 413 -10.81 -32.17 5.10
N GLY A 414 -10.51 -30.88 5.21
CA GLY A 414 -10.01 -30.11 4.07
C GLY A 414 -8.57 -30.49 3.73
N ASP A 415 -8.08 -29.99 2.60
CA ASP A 415 -6.68 -30.19 2.20
C ASP A 415 -5.72 -29.58 3.23
N GLY A 416 -4.62 -30.28 3.49
CA GLY A 416 -3.53 -29.77 4.32
C GLY A 416 -2.90 -28.51 3.72
N PRO A 417 -2.05 -27.80 4.48
CA PRO A 417 -1.38 -26.61 3.97
C PRO A 417 -0.56 -26.95 2.72
N PRO A 418 -0.64 -26.14 1.64
CA PRO A 418 0.08 -26.42 0.40
C PRO A 418 1.60 -26.35 0.62
N VAL A 419 2.34 -27.15 -0.15
CA VAL A 419 3.80 -27.09 -0.24
C VAL A 419 4.21 -25.78 -0.91
N ARG A 420 5.31 -25.16 -0.44
CA ARG A 420 5.75 -23.83 -0.86
C ARG A 420 7.21 -23.90 -1.31
N GLU A 421 7.44 -23.70 -2.59
CA GLU A 421 8.78 -23.81 -3.22
C GLU A 421 9.42 -22.44 -3.48
N THR A 422 8.61 -21.41 -3.75
CA THR A 422 9.09 -20.05 -4.03
C THR A 422 9.56 -19.35 -2.76
N ARG A 423 10.67 -18.60 -2.87
CA ARG A 423 11.13 -17.68 -1.81
C ARG A 423 11.53 -16.34 -2.40
N PHE A 424 10.77 -15.30 -2.07
CA PHE A 424 11.03 -13.93 -2.47
C PHE A 424 11.96 -13.24 -1.46
N ILE A 425 13.27 -13.38 -1.69
CA ILE A 425 14.35 -12.89 -0.81
C ILE A 425 15.13 -11.78 -1.49
N ALA A 426 15.48 -10.75 -0.74
CA ALA A 426 16.07 -9.53 -1.26
C ALA A 426 17.45 -9.78 -1.90
N PRO A 427 17.71 -9.23 -3.11
CA PRO A 427 19.06 -9.11 -3.62
C PRO A 427 19.83 -8.02 -2.85
N PRO A 428 21.17 -7.94 -2.99
CA PRO A 428 21.99 -6.87 -2.41
C PRO A 428 21.57 -5.44 -2.82
N VAL A 429 20.82 -5.30 -3.92
CA VAL A 429 20.33 -4.02 -4.43
C VAL A 429 18.80 -3.92 -4.35
N SER A 430 18.28 -2.74 -4.00
CA SER A 430 16.84 -2.48 -3.88
C SER A 430 16.22 -1.89 -5.13
N HIS A 431 17.02 -1.20 -5.93
CA HIS A 431 16.62 -0.60 -7.20
C HIS A 431 17.85 -0.37 -8.08
N LEU A 432 17.59 -0.07 -9.35
CA LEU A 432 18.60 0.42 -10.29
C LEU A 432 18.17 1.76 -10.86
N VAL A 433 19.11 2.51 -11.40
CA VAL A 433 18.86 3.83 -12.00
C VAL A 433 19.18 3.77 -13.49
N TRP A 434 18.21 4.17 -14.31
CA TRP A 434 18.39 4.35 -15.74
C TRP A 434 19.30 5.55 -16.01
N LYS A 435 20.29 5.33 -16.88
CA LYS A 435 21.24 6.33 -17.33
C LYS A 435 21.25 6.31 -18.87
N PRO A 436 20.46 7.17 -19.54
CA PRO A 436 20.56 7.29 -20.99
C PRO A 436 21.93 7.88 -21.34
N GLY A 437 22.53 7.40 -22.42
CA GLY A 437 23.80 7.94 -22.91
C GLY A 437 23.74 8.19 -24.41
N GLU A 438 24.61 9.06 -24.92
CA GLU A 438 24.61 9.49 -26.32
C GLU A 438 24.82 8.33 -27.32
N MET A 439 25.64 7.35 -26.93
CA MET A 439 25.96 6.17 -27.76
C MET A 439 25.32 4.88 -27.26
N ALA A 440 25.02 4.80 -25.97
CA ALA A 440 24.53 3.59 -25.33
C ALA A 440 23.85 3.92 -24.00
N ASN A 441 22.87 3.10 -23.62
CA ASN A 441 22.16 3.23 -22.35
C ASN A 441 22.79 2.33 -21.27
N PHE A 442 22.61 2.73 -20.02
CA PHE A 442 23.14 2.00 -18.88
C PHE A 442 22.13 1.88 -17.73
N LEU A 443 22.27 0.80 -16.97
CA LEU A 443 21.70 0.67 -15.63
C LEU A 443 22.82 0.87 -14.60
N ALA A 444 22.59 1.76 -13.65
CA ALA A 444 23.52 2.03 -12.56
C ALA A 444 22.97 1.48 -11.24
N VAL A 445 23.85 0.88 -10.44
CA VAL A 445 23.57 0.61 -9.03
C VAL A 445 23.70 1.93 -8.25
N PRO A 446 22.76 2.26 -7.34
CA PRO A 446 22.88 3.43 -6.49
C PRO A 446 24.21 3.43 -5.74
N GLN A 447 24.88 4.59 -5.63
CA GLN A 447 26.20 4.69 -4.98
C GLN A 447 26.20 4.23 -3.51
N SER A 448 25.04 4.29 -2.86
CA SER A 448 24.86 3.88 -1.48
C SER A 448 24.62 2.38 -1.30
N GLU A 449 24.47 1.64 -2.41
CA GLU A 449 24.23 0.20 -2.47
C GLU A 449 25.44 -0.56 -3.04
N ASP A 450 25.51 -1.84 -2.72
CA ASP A 450 26.64 -2.69 -3.11
C ASP A 450 26.31 -3.42 -4.42
N ALA A 451 27.07 -3.09 -5.47
CA ALA A 451 27.01 -3.77 -6.76
C ALA A 451 27.76 -5.11 -6.76
N THR A 452 28.50 -5.44 -5.69
CA THR A 452 29.23 -6.71 -5.61
C THR A 452 28.29 -7.86 -5.30
N GLY A 453 28.56 -9.02 -5.92
CA GLY A 453 27.79 -10.24 -5.65
C GLY A 453 26.40 -10.28 -6.27
N ILE A 454 26.12 -9.46 -7.30
CA ILE A 454 24.89 -9.56 -8.11
C ILE A 454 25.17 -9.93 -9.56
N VAL A 455 24.17 -10.55 -10.18
CA VAL A 455 24.06 -10.78 -11.61
C VAL A 455 22.80 -10.09 -12.09
N ILE A 456 22.96 -9.13 -12.99
CA ILE A 456 21.84 -8.46 -13.68
C ILE A 456 21.60 -9.18 -15.00
N LEU A 457 20.33 -9.50 -15.28
CA LEU A 457 19.92 -10.14 -16.51
C LEU A 457 19.49 -9.07 -17.52
N GLY A 458 20.13 -9.10 -18.69
CA GLY A 458 19.80 -8.22 -19.81
C GLY A 458 18.49 -8.59 -20.50
N PRO A 459 18.07 -7.84 -21.54
CA PRO A 459 16.80 -8.06 -22.26
C PRO A 459 16.64 -9.50 -22.80
N SER A 460 17.73 -10.12 -23.24
CA SER A 460 17.74 -11.51 -23.71
C SER A 460 17.96 -12.55 -22.60
N ASN A 461 17.75 -12.17 -21.34
CA ASN A 461 17.96 -12.98 -20.14
C ASN A 461 19.41 -13.47 -19.92
N GLN A 462 20.38 -12.76 -20.51
CA GLN A 462 21.81 -13.03 -20.40
C GLN A 462 22.44 -12.23 -19.26
N ALA A 463 23.40 -12.81 -18.55
CA ALA A 463 24.14 -12.11 -17.50
C ALA A 463 24.93 -10.93 -18.08
N LEU A 464 24.72 -9.73 -17.52
CA LEU A 464 25.46 -8.53 -17.88
C LEU A 464 26.71 -8.38 -17.00
N THR A 465 27.78 -7.86 -17.62
CA THR A 465 29.02 -7.52 -16.90
C THR A 465 29.06 -6.02 -16.62
N PRO A 466 29.32 -5.58 -15.38
CA PRO A 466 29.47 -4.16 -15.10
C PRO A 466 30.75 -3.61 -15.73
N ASN A 467 30.72 -2.34 -16.13
CA ASN A 467 31.91 -1.60 -16.51
C ASN A 467 32.71 -1.17 -15.27
N GLY A 468 33.86 -0.52 -15.47
CA GLY A 468 34.73 -0.05 -14.38
C GLY A 468 34.11 0.98 -13.42
N PHE A 469 32.92 1.49 -13.73
CA PHE A 469 32.13 2.41 -12.90
C PHE A 469 30.92 1.74 -12.24
N GLY A 470 30.77 0.41 -12.37
CA GLY A 470 29.62 -0.32 -11.81
C GLY A 470 28.32 -0.13 -12.61
N HIS A 471 28.40 0.36 -13.84
CA HIS A 471 27.24 0.48 -14.73
C HIS A 471 27.16 -0.71 -15.68
N PHE A 472 25.94 -1.13 -15.98
CA PHE A 472 25.64 -2.27 -16.83
C PHE A 472 25.11 -1.75 -18.17
N LEU A 473 25.75 -2.14 -19.26
CA LEU A 473 25.30 -1.77 -20.61
C LEU A 473 23.91 -2.36 -20.86
N TRP A 474 22.97 -1.53 -21.28
CA TRP A 474 21.60 -1.94 -21.60
C TRP A 474 21.30 -1.67 -23.08
N ASP A 475 21.11 -2.76 -23.83
CA ASP A 475 20.80 -2.71 -25.27
C ASP A 475 19.28 -2.81 -25.48
N GLY A 476 18.61 -1.67 -25.30
CA GLY A 476 17.16 -1.57 -25.46
C GLY A 476 16.57 -0.30 -24.86
N GLU A 477 15.24 -0.25 -24.85
CA GLU A 477 14.47 0.79 -24.17
C GLU A 477 14.57 0.66 -22.65
N GLN A 478 14.18 1.73 -21.94
CA GLN A 478 14.16 1.77 -20.48
C GLN A 478 13.25 0.65 -19.93
N PRO A 479 13.78 -0.30 -19.15
CA PRO A 479 12.96 -1.34 -18.54
C PRO A 479 12.25 -0.81 -17.27
N ALA A 480 11.05 -1.31 -16.99
CA ALA A 480 10.34 -1.01 -15.73
C ALA A 480 10.99 -1.70 -14.52
N HIS A 481 11.51 -2.91 -14.74
CA HIS A 481 12.22 -3.71 -13.76
C HIS A 481 13.20 -4.64 -14.49
N VAL A 482 14.18 -5.18 -13.78
CA VAL A 482 15.12 -6.16 -14.33
C VAL A 482 15.29 -7.35 -13.41
N GLY A 483 15.59 -8.50 -14.01
CA GLY A 483 15.94 -9.69 -13.26
C GLY A 483 17.31 -9.54 -12.59
N VAL A 484 17.34 -9.74 -11.27
CA VAL A 484 18.56 -9.75 -10.48
C VAL A 484 18.66 -11.05 -9.68
N ARG A 485 19.84 -11.64 -9.70
CA ARG A 485 20.19 -12.86 -8.95
C ARG A 485 21.45 -12.60 -8.13
N ARG A 486 21.65 -13.33 -7.03
CA ARG A 486 22.94 -13.28 -6.31
C ARG A 486 24.00 -14.07 -7.07
N LEU A 487 25.24 -13.58 -7.09
CA LEU A 487 26.36 -14.18 -7.83
C LEU A 487 26.73 -15.58 -7.34
N ASP A 488 26.54 -15.84 -6.04
CA ASP A 488 26.82 -17.14 -5.40
C ASP A 488 25.79 -18.23 -5.73
N GLN A 489 24.68 -17.87 -6.36
CA GLN A 489 23.66 -18.81 -6.80
C GLN A 489 24.01 -19.38 -8.19
N ASN A 490 23.35 -20.47 -8.59
CA ASN A 490 23.46 -21.02 -9.95
C ASN A 490 22.41 -20.39 -10.88
N ASP A 491 22.55 -20.60 -12.20
CA ASP A 491 21.66 -20.02 -13.21
C ASP A 491 20.20 -20.52 -13.12
N SER A 492 19.96 -21.62 -12.40
CA SER A 492 18.64 -22.14 -12.11
C SER A 492 17.95 -21.50 -10.89
N ALA A 493 18.63 -20.63 -10.14
CA ALA A 493 18.03 -20.02 -8.95
C ALA A 493 16.98 -18.96 -9.32
N SER A 494 15.99 -18.79 -8.44
CA SER A 494 14.91 -17.83 -8.61
C SER A 494 15.46 -16.41 -8.75
N THR A 495 15.01 -15.71 -9.78
CA THR A 495 15.35 -14.31 -10.05
C THR A 495 14.37 -13.38 -9.32
N VAL A 496 14.87 -12.27 -8.79
CA VAL A 496 14.06 -11.19 -8.24
C VAL A 496 13.95 -10.06 -9.26
N LEU A 497 12.75 -9.55 -9.50
CA LEU A 497 12.54 -8.39 -10.36
C LEU A 497 12.80 -7.12 -9.54
N VAL A 498 13.95 -6.48 -9.79
CA VAL A 498 14.35 -5.23 -9.13
C VAL A 498 13.81 -4.04 -9.94
N PRO A 499 13.11 -3.09 -9.31
CA PRO A 499 12.57 -1.94 -10.03
C PRO A 499 13.68 -1.03 -10.57
N VAL A 500 13.40 -0.37 -11.69
CA VAL A 500 14.27 0.65 -12.26
C VAL A 500 13.63 2.03 -12.05
N LEU A 501 14.43 2.97 -11.55
CA LEU A 501 14.09 4.38 -11.51
C LEU A 501 14.56 5.03 -12.81
N ASP A 502 13.72 5.86 -13.41
CA ASP A 502 14.16 6.70 -14.52
C ASP A 502 15.08 7.82 -14.05
N HIS A 503 15.60 8.60 -15.00
CA HIS A 503 16.49 9.72 -14.68
C HIS A 503 15.82 10.79 -13.78
N TYR A 504 14.49 10.85 -13.78
CA TYR A 504 13.70 11.78 -12.96
C TYR A 504 13.36 11.20 -11.58
N GLY A 505 13.71 9.94 -11.29
CA GLY A 505 13.38 9.27 -10.02
C GLY A 505 11.99 8.64 -9.98
N ARG A 506 11.33 8.48 -11.12
CA ARG A 506 10.05 7.76 -11.24
C ARG A 506 10.30 6.25 -11.29
N LEU A 507 9.56 5.50 -10.47
CA LEU A 507 9.61 4.06 -10.32
C LEU A 507 8.92 3.34 -11.47
N ALA A 508 9.59 2.35 -12.04
CA ALA A 508 9.05 1.49 -13.09
C ALA A 508 8.41 2.31 -14.22
N ALA A 509 9.04 3.45 -14.53
CA ALA A 509 8.43 4.48 -15.32
C ALA A 509 8.37 4.10 -16.79
N ARG A 510 7.26 4.47 -17.44
CA ARG A 510 7.16 4.49 -18.90
C ARG A 510 7.94 5.70 -19.44
N PRO A 511 8.45 5.61 -20.69
CA PRO A 511 8.96 6.77 -21.40
C PRO A 511 7.97 7.93 -21.33
N LEU A 512 8.49 9.14 -21.17
CA LEU A 512 7.68 10.36 -21.17
C LEU A 512 7.25 10.67 -22.61
N GLU A 513 5.95 10.55 -22.88
CA GLU A 513 5.39 10.93 -24.18
C GLU A 513 5.34 12.46 -24.32
N PRO A 514 5.63 13.01 -25.50
CA PRO A 514 5.44 14.43 -25.80
C PRO A 514 4.01 14.92 -25.53
N ILE A 515 3.90 16.15 -25.03
CA ILE A 515 2.61 16.80 -24.71
C ILE A 515 2.51 18.16 -25.37
N ASP A 516 1.29 18.64 -25.57
CA ASP A 516 1.03 20.03 -25.98
C ASP A 516 0.96 21.00 -24.79
N LEU A 517 0.81 22.29 -25.10
CA LEU A 517 0.80 23.36 -24.09
C LEU A 517 -0.41 23.24 -23.15
N GLU A 518 -1.58 22.94 -23.70
CA GLU A 518 -2.82 22.79 -22.94
C GLU A 518 -2.70 21.63 -21.94
N GLN A 519 -2.17 20.48 -22.36
CA GLN A 519 -1.87 19.34 -21.49
C GLN A 519 -0.84 19.68 -20.43
N ALA A 520 0.23 20.42 -20.79
CA ALA A 520 1.25 20.84 -19.84
C ALA A 520 0.67 21.72 -18.72
N ILE A 521 -0.18 22.68 -19.07
CA ILE A 521 -0.87 23.54 -18.10
C ILE A 521 -1.78 22.69 -17.20
N GLU A 522 -2.58 21.79 -17.79
CA GLU A 522 -3.49 20.93 -17.02
C GLU A 522 -2.75 20.06 -15.99
N LEU A 523 -1.63 19.44 -16.39
CA LEU A 523 -0.80 18.60 -15.52
C LEU A 523 -0.13 19.37 -14.37
N LEU A 524 0.19 20.64 -14.58
CA LEU A 524 0.80 21.51 -13.56
C LEU A 524 -0.28 22.03 -12.60
N ASP A 525 -1.41 22.47 -13.12
CA ASP A 525 -2.53 22.99 -12.33
C ASP A 525 -3.15 21.90 -11.43
N SER A 526 -3.21 20.65 -11.92
CA SER A 526 -3.80 19.54 -11.18
C SER A 526 -2.94 19.02 -10.03
N PHE A 527 -1.66 19.42 -9.94
CA PHE A 527 -0.75 18.95 -8.90
C PHE A 527 -1.41 19.12 -7.51
N PRO A 528 -1.29 18.16 -6.56
CA PRO A 528 -0.47 16.94 -6.62
C PRO A 528 -1.16 15.76 -7.33
N ALA A 529 -2.38 15.92 -7.83
CA ALA A 529 -3.05 14.90 -8.61
C ALA A 529 -2.59 14.94 -10.08
N VAL A 530 -2.83 13.83 -10.79
CA VAL A 530 -2.81 13.80 -12.26
C VAL A 530 -4.26 13.90 -12.70
N PRO A 531 -4.58 14.65 -13.77
CA PRO A 531 -5.92 14.62 -14.34
C PRO A 531 -6.26 13.19 -14.73
N ASP A 532 -7.51 12.76 -14.52
CA ASP A 532 -7.97 11.48 -15.06
C ASP A 532 -7.98 11.59 -16.59
N GLY A 533 -6.87 11.22 -17.22
CA GLY A 533 -6.82 10.99 -18.65
C GLY A 533 -7.93 10.00 -18.97
N GLY A 534 -8.92 10.43 -19.75
CA GLY A 534 -10.10 9.62 -20.06
C GLY A 534 -9.69 8.19 -20.40
N ASN A 535 -10.31 7.22 -19.72
CA ASN A 535 -10.06 5.79 -19.80
C ASN A 535 -9.96 5.35 -21.28
N THR A 536 -8.76 5.41 -21.85
CA THR A 536 -8.44 4.68 -23.06
C THR A 536 -8.21 3.27 -22.55
N GLY A 537 -9.29 2.48 -22.62
CA GLY A 537 -9.26 1.08 -22.26
C GLY A 537 -8.29 0.36 -23.19
N ASP A 538 -7.01 0.34 -22.81
CA ASP A 538 -5.99 -0.44 -23.50
C ASP A 538 -5.97 -1.84 -22.87
N ASP A 539 -7.09 -2.56 -23.07
CA ASP A 539 -7.22 -4.02 -22.97
C ASP A 539 -7.76 -4.59 -24.31
N GLU A 540 -7.59 -3.88 -25.43
CA GLU A 540 -7.91 -4.41 -26.76
C GLU A 540 -6.71 -4.36 -27.71
N ASP A 541 -6.53 -5.46 -28.44
CA ASP A 541 -5.56 -5.69 -29.50
C ASP A 541 -5.36 -4.48 -30.43
N PRO A 542 -4.17 -4.31 -31.04
CA PRO A 542 -3.91 -3.19 -31.95
C PRO A 542 -4.96 -3.19 -33.08
N PRO A 543 -5.72 -2.09 -33.28
CA PRO A 543 -6.72 -2.06 -34.32
C PRO A 543 -6.06 -2.14 -35.69
N ALA A 544 -6.66 -2.95 -36.57
CA ALA A 544 -6.28 -3.06 -37.97
C ALA A 544 -6.21 -1.67 -38.64
N PRO A 545 -5.29 -1.46 -39.60
CA PRO A 545 -5.05 -0.15 -40.18
C PRO A 545 -6.33 0.37 -40.83
N GLN A 546 -6.84 1.49 -40.31
CA GLN A 546 -7.94 2.22 -40.92
C GLN A 546 -7.44 2.94 -42.17
N ASP A 547 -8.18 2.72 -43.25
CA ASP A 547 -7.94 3.27 -44.58
C ASP A 547 -8.12 4.79 -44.56
N THR A 548 -7.01 5.54 -44.57
CA THR A 548 -7.03 7.01 -44.61
C THR A 548 -7.31 7.50 -46.03
N GLY A 549 -8.58 7.44 -46.43
CA GLY A 549 -9.08 8.10 -47.63
C GLY A 549 -9.25 9.61 -47.41
N ASN A 550 -8.43 10.40 -48.12
CA ASN A 550 -8.57 11.84 -48.40
C ASN A 550 -8.58 12.83 -47.22
N LEU A 551 -7.39 13.33 -46.87
CA LEU A 551 -7.20 14.68 -46.33
C LEU A 551 -6.63 15.59 -47.45
N PRO A 552 -7.21 16.78 -47.70
CA PRO A 552 -6.74 17.68 -48.75
C PRO A 552 -5.36 18.26 -48.42
N GLY A 553 -4.50 18.34 -49.44
CA GLY A 553 -3.08 18.66 -49.33
C GLY A 553 -2.78 19.96 -48.57
N ALA A 554 -1.81 19.87 -47.67
CA ALA A 554 -1.22 21.01 -46.97
C ALA A 554 -0.39 21.87 -47.93
N ALA A 555 -1.01 22.89 -48.53
CA ALA A 555 -0.31 24.09 -48.93
C ALA A 555 0.15 24.84 -47.66
N GLY A 556 1.36 25.40 -47.70
CA GLY A 556 2.15 25.82 -46.55
C GLY A 556 1.39 26.53 -45.42
N ARG A 557 1.45 25.94 -44.21
CA ARG A 557 1.10 26.63 -42.98
C ARG A 557 2.21 27.65 -42.69
N ALA A 558 1.86 28.93 -42.68
CA ALA A 558 2.71 30.00 -42.19
C ALA A 558 3.15 29.69 -40.74
N ALA A 559 4.38 30.08 -40.39
CA ALA A 559 4.88 30.00 -39.03
C ALA A 559 3.87 30.67 -38.06
N PRO A 560 3.62 30.10 -36.87
CA PRO A 560 2.73 30.70 -35.89
C PRO A 560 3.16 32.14 -35.60
N ASP A 561 2.19 33.07 -35.59
CA ASP A 561 2.42 34.49 -35.27
C ASP A 561 3.17 34.60 -33.94
N ALA A 562 4.27 35.37 -33.90
CA ALA A 562 5.08 35.58 -32.70
C ALA A 562 4.22 36.02 -31.50
N ARG A 563 3.10 36.74 -31.74
CA ARG A 563 2.14 37.11 -30.69
C ARG A 563 1.44 35.91 -30.05
N TYR A 564 1.15 34.86 -30.82
CA TYR A 564 0.53 33.63 -30.32
C TYR A 564 1.53 32.84 -29.45
N VAL A 565 2.78 32.75 -29.88
CA VAL A 565 3.87 32.08 -29.14
C VAL A 565 4.14 32.77 -27.81
N ILE A 566 4.26 34.10 -27.81
CA ILE A 566 4.44 34.89 -26.60
C ILE A 566 3.26 34.67 -25.64
N ARG A 567 2.02 34.75 -26.14
CA ARG A 567 0.83 34.50 -25.31
C ARG A 567 0.80 33.09 -24.72
N GLY A 568 1.13 32.06 -25.50
CA GLY A 568 1.18 30.68 -25.02
C GLY A 568 2.24 30.50 -23.93
N THR A 569 3.41 31.10 -24.13
CA THR A 569 4.51 31.06 -23.15
C THR A 569 4.18 31.82 -21.88
N MET A 570 3.54 33.00 -21.99
CA MET A 570 3.05 33.74 -20.83
C MET A 570 2.03 32.93 -20.04
N LYS A 571 1.08 32.28 -20.71
CA LYS A 571 0.11 31.39 -20.04
C LYS A 571 0.79 30.26 -19.27
N LEU A 572 1.82 29.64 -19.86
CA LEU A 572 2.60 28.59 -19.18
C LEU A 572 3.29 29.14 -17.93
N ILE A 573 3.97 30.28 -18.04
CA ILE A 573 4.65 30.92 -16.90
C ILE A 573 3.64 31.31 -15.83
N GLU A 574 2.48 31.86 -16.19
CA GLU A 574 1.40 32.20 -15.26
C GLU A 574 0.88 30.96 -14.52
N ALA A 575 0.61 29.86 -15.22
CA ALA A 575 0.18 28.60 -14.60
C ALA A 575 1.24 28.03 -13.63
N ILE A 576 2.51 28.00 -14.05
CA ILE A 576 3.62 27.58 -13.17
C ILE A 576 3.70 28.51 -11.96
N ALA A 577 3.64 29.83 -12.15
CA ALA A 577 3.73 30.82 -11.08
C ALA A 577 2.62 30.67 -10.04
N GLU A 578 1.36 30.61 -10.51
CA GLU A 578 0.18 30.44 -9.67
C GLU A 578 0.30 29.17 -8.84
N ARG A 579 0.65 28.04 -9.46
CA ARG A 579 0.79 26.79 -8.70
C ARG A 579 2.01 26.80 -7.78
N GLN A 580 3.19 27.15 -8.30
CA GLN A 580 4.48 27.05 -7.62
C GLN A 580 4.50 27.82 -6.30
N THR A 581 3.96 29.03 -6.28
CA THR A 581 3.90 29.89 -5.07
C THR A 581 3.05 29.30 -3.94
N MET A 582 2.12 28.39 -4.28
CA MET A 582 1.23 27.73 -3.33
C MET A 582 1.70 26.32 -2.91
N VAL A 583 2.81 25.81 -3.46
CA VAL A 583 3.25 24.43 -3.19
C VAL A 583 3.71 24.27 -1.73
N PRO A 584 3.12 23.34 -0.96
CA PRO A 584 3.59 22.90 0.36
C PRO A 584 5.07 22.52 0.40
N LYS A 585 5.79 22.83 1.49
CA LYS A 585 7.22 22.45 1.60
C LYS A 585 7.42 20.93 1.51
N ALA A 586 6.46 20.17 2.04
CA ALA A 586 6.47 18.70 1.98
C ALA A 586 6.36 18.13 0.56
N ASP A 587 5.74 18.89 -0.36
CA ASP A 587 5.49 18.47 -1.75
C ASP A 587 6.51 19.04 -2.74
N TRP A 588 7.39 19.95 -2.29
CA TRP A 588 8.32 20.66 -3.17
C TRP A 588 9.21 19.75 -4.02
N THR A 589 9.70 18.65 -3.43
CA THR A 589 10.50 17.66 -4.15
C THR A 589 9.70 16.98 -5.28
N SER A 590 8.42 16.66 -5.03
CA SER A 590 7.53 16.10 -6.05
C SER A 590 7.11 17.13 -7.09
N TRP A 591 6.94 18.39 -6.69
CA TRP A 591 6.64 19.51 -7.59
C TRP A 591 7.77 19.74 -8.59
N THR A 592 9.00 19.90 -8.11
CA THR A 592 10.18 20.14 -8.97
C THR A 592 10.41 18.97 -9.93
N GLN A 593 10.18 17.72 -9.49
CA GLN A 593 10.19 16.55 -10.36
C GLN A 593 9.09 16.62 -11.45
N ARG A 594 7.84 16.91 -11.06
CA ARG A 594 6.71 17.05 -12.01
C ARG A 594 6.97 18.16 -13.01
N LEU A 595 7.41 19.32 -12.54
CA LEU A 595 7.76 20.47 -13.36
C LEU A 595 8.83 20.11 -14.39
N GLN A 596 9.91 19.43 -13.96
CA GLN A 596 10.94 18.94 -14.86
C GLN A 596 10.35 18.00 -15.92
N CYS A 597 9.57 16.99 -15.53
CA CYS A 597 8.97 16.03 -16.48
C CYS A 597 8.09 16.74 -17.51
N VAL A 598 7.18 17.62 -17.07
CA VAL A 598 6.25 18.35 -17.94
C VAL A 598 7.00 19.25 -18.92
N LEU A 599 8.00 20.02 -18.46
CA LEU A 599 8.77 20.88 -19.34
C LEU A 599 9.63 20.09 -20.33
N MET A 600 10.15 18.92 -19.94
CA MET A 600 10.86 18.02 -20.85
C MET A 600 9.93 17.45 -21.93
N GLN A 601 8.73 17.01 -21.56
CA GLN A 601 7.70 16.53 -22.48
C GLN A 601 7.26 17.60 -23.47
N LEU A 602 7.03 18.83 -22.98
CA LEU A 602 6.63 19.96 -23.81
C LEU A 602 7.74 20.39 -24.79
N GLY A 603 9.01 20.18 -24.42
CA GLY A 603 10.16 20.52 -25.25
C GLY A 603 10.44 19.53 -26.38
N THR A 604 9.81 18.36 -26.38
CA THR A 604 10.09 17.26 -27.31
C THR A 604 8.87 17.00 -28.20
N LEU A 605 9.05 16.57 -29.46
CA LEU A 605 7.96 16.09 -30.33
C LEU A 605 8.03 14.56 -30.52
N PRO A 606 6.91 13.90 -30.84
CA PRO A 606 6.93 12.47 -31.16
C PRO A 606 7.75 12.23 -32.43
N GLU A 607 8.60 11.20 -32.44
CA GLU A 607 9.13 10.67 -33.70
C GLU A 607 7.95 10.15 -34.52
N ARG A 608 7.55 10.88 -35.57
CA ARG A 608 6.55 10.36 -36.52
C ARG A 608 7.14 9.13 -37.20
N GLY A 609 6.58 7.96 -36.85
CA GLY A 609 6.94 6.68 -37.44
C GLY A 609 7.12 6.76 -38.96
N LYS A 610 8.31 6.39 -39.43
CA LYS A 610 8.54 6.03 -40.83
C LYS A 610 9.00 4.59 -40.92
N LEU A 611 8.02 3.74 -41.22
CA LEU A 611 8.22 2.47 -41.89
C LEU A 611 8.98 2.74 -43.22
N GLY A 612 10.21 2.25 -43.34
CA GLY A 612 10.88 2.03 -44.62
C GLY A 612 12.01 3.00 -45.02
N ARG A 613 13.25 2.46 -45.00
CA ARG A 613 14.47 2.83 -45.82
C ARG A 613 14.87 4.32 -45.80
N ARG A 614 16.03 4.75 -45.29
CA ARG A 614 17.42 4.41 -45.63
C ARG A 614 18.32 5.28 -44.73
N ARG A 615 19.54 4.79 -44.45
CA ARG A 615 20.65 5.46 -43.77
C ARG A 615 20.97 6.87 -44.31
N ASN A 616 21.47 7.69 -43.39
CA ASN A 616 22.16 8.99 -43.55
C ASN A 616 21.24 10.21 -43.70
N ASP A 617 20.68 10.65 -42.58
CA ASP A 617 20.68 12.06 -42.15
C ASP A 617 20.30 12.05 -40.65
N ALA A 618 21.26 12.32 -39.78
CA ALA A 618 21.00 12.52 -38.36
C ALA A 618 20.27 13.86 -38.19
N LYS A 619 18.94 13.84 -38.28
CA LYS A 619 18.13 14.96 -37.77
C LYS A 619 18.08 14.80 -36.26
N GLY A 620 18.58 15.81 -35.56
CA GLY A 620 18.52 15.90 -34.10
C GLY A 620 17.07 15.85 -33.58
N PRO A 621 16.91 15.81 -32.24
CA PRO A 621 15.60 15.68 -31.61
C PRO A 621 14.62 16.73 -32.14
N THR A 622 13.47 16.28 -32.62
CA THR A 622 12.39 17.16 -33.08
C THR A 622 11.82 17.89 -31.87
N ARG A 623 11.83 19.23 -31.88
CA ARG A 623 11.50 20.09 -30.73
C ARG A 623 10.00 20.38 -30.69
N GLY A 624 9.44 20.51 -29.49
CA GLY A 624 8.04 20.89 -29.27
C GLY A 624 7.64 22.15 -30.05
N ALA A 625 6.40 22.20 -30.56
CA ALA A 625 5.94 23.29 -31.43
C ALA A 625 6.04 24.68 -30.76
N LEU A 626 5.82 24.75 -29.44
CA LEU A 626 6.01 25.97 -28.65
C LEU A 626 7.50 26.38 -28.63
N VAL A 627 8.40 25.43 -28.36
CA VAL A 627 9.84 25.66 -28.27
C VAL A 627 10.42 26.07 -29.62
N GLU A 628 10.07 25.38 -30.71
CA GLU A 628 10.51 25.76 -32.06
C GLU A 628 10.15 27.22 -32.39
N ALA A 629 8.97 27.65 -31.96
CA ALA A 629 8.50 29.00 -32.22
C ALA A 629 9.11 30.06 -31.29
N LEU A 630 9.67 29.65 -30.14
CA LEU A 630 10.36 30.51 -29.18
C LEU A 630 11.80 30.85 -29.59
N LEU A 631 12.50 29.92 -30.24
CA LEU A 631 13.93 30.07 -30.58
C LEU A 631 14.27 31.40 -31.30
N PRO A 632 13.47 31.89 -32.28
CA PRO A 632 13.78 33.15 -32.95
C PRO A 632 13.72 34.39 -32.06
N LEU A 633 13.09 34.30 -30.88
CA LEU A 633 12.99 35.41 -29.94
C LEU A 633 14.28 35.62 -29.13
N ASN A 634 15.15 34.61 -29.06
CA ASN A 634 16.42 34.64 -28.31
C ASN A 634 16.26 35.09 -26.84
N ILE A 635 15.14 34.69 -26.21
CA ILE A 635 14.81 34.97 -24.81
C ILE A 635 14.65 33.63 -24.10
N ASN A 636 15.18 33.51 -22.89
CA ASN A 636 14.90 32.39 -22.00
C ASN A 636 13.63 32.71 -21.16
N PRO A 637 12.48 32.10 -21.46
CA PRO A 637 11.24 32.38 -20.74
C PRO A 637 11.18 31.75 -19.34
N LEU A 638 12.00 30.73 -19.07
CA LEU A 638 11.96 29.98 -17.80
C LEU A 638 12.76 30.68 -16.69
N SER A 639 13.67 31.59 -17.03
CA SER A 639 14.56 32.23 -16.06
C SER A 639 13.83 33.00 -14.96
N CYS A 640 12.69 33.63 -15.28
CA CYS A 640 11.91 34.41 -14.31
C CYS A 640 11.32 33.57 -13.18
N LEU A 641 11.12 32.26 -13.38
CA LEU A 641 10.56 31.35 -12.36
C LEU A 641 11.48 31.15 -11.15
N ARG A 642 12.72 31.64 -11.22
CA ARG A 642 13.69 31.68 -10.11
C ARG A 642 13.60 32.96 -9.27
N GLU A 643 12.84 33.95 -9.72
CA GLU A 643 12.76 35.24 -9.05
C GLU A 643 11.83 35.17 -7.83
N PRO A 644 12.10 35.93 -6.74
CA PRO A 644 11.33 35.85 -5.49
C PRO A 644 9.79 35.91 -5.63
N PRO A 645 9.19 36.71 -6.54
CA PRO A 645 7.74 36.74 -6.71
C PRO A 645 7.12 35.41 -7.18
N PHE A 646 7.92 34.52 -7.77
CA PHE A 646 7.50 33.22 -8.29
C PHE A 646 7.80 32.07 -7.33
N LEU A 647 8.36 32.35 -6.15
CA LEU A 647 8.78 31.35 -5.17
C LEU A 647 7.88 31.39 -3.94
N PRO A 648 7.59 30.23 -3.31
CA PRO A 648 7.07 30.20 -1.95
C PRO A 648 8.02 30.86 -0.95
N ASP A 649 7.48 31.41 0.14
CA ASP A 649 8.25 32.10 1.18
C ASP A 649 9.39 31.26 1.81
N TYR A 650 9.26 29.93 1.79
CA TYR A 650 10.27 29.02 2.33
C TYR A 650 11.42 28.71 1.36
N VAL A 651 11.29 29.05 0.08
CA VAL A 651 12.31 28.80 -0.96
C VAL A 651 13.18 30.04 -1.13
N LYS A 652 14.41 29.97 -0.63
CA LYS A 652 15.38 31.08 -0.69
C LYS A 652 16.55 30.73 -1.59
N ARG A 653 17.12 31.70 -2.31
CA ARG A 653 18.34 31.48 -3.12
C ARG A 653 19.42 30.79 -2.27
N GLY A 654 20.00 29.71 -2.80
CA GLY A 654 21.00 28.88 -2.11
C GLY A 654 20.45 27.86 -1.10
N SER A 655 19.14 27.83 -0.85
CA SER A 655 18.50 26.73 -0.09
C SER A 655 18.47 25.45 -0.91
N THR A 656 18.37 24.30 -0.24
CA THR A 656 18.16 22.99 -0.87
C THR A 656 16.96 22.97 -1.81
N GLU A 657 15.88 23.65 -1.41
CA GLU A 657 14.65 23.78 -2.16
C GLU A 657 14.87 24.60 -3.44
N PHE A 658 15.62 25.70 -3.36
CA PHE A 658 15.95 26.49 -4.54
C PHE A 658 16.84 25.73 -5.51
N LEU A 659 17.85 25.01 -5.01
CA LEU A 659 18.73 24.19 -5.84
C LEU A 659 17.98 23.10 -6.60
N ALA A 660 16.95 22.49 -5.97
CA ALA A 660 16.11 21.50 -6.64
C ALA A 660 15.30 22.10 -7.81
N LEU A 661 14.78 23.32 -7.64
CA LEU A 661 14.09 24.05 -8.71
C LEU A 661 15.06 24.48 -9.81
N ASP A 662 16.21 25.03 -9.42
CA ASP A 662 17.25 25.50 -10.34
C ASP A 662 17.72 24.36 -11.26
N GLU A 663 17.99 23.19 -10.68
CA GLU A 663 18.36 21.98 -11.43
C GLU A 663 17.25 21.55 -12.41
N ALA A 664 15.99 21.55 -11.97
CA ALA A 664 14.84 21.19 -12.80
C ALA A 664 14.68 22.14 -14.00
N LEU A 665 14.76 23.46 -13.75
CA LEU A 665 14.65 24.48 -14.79
C LEU A 665 15.86 24.46 -15.72
N SER A 666 17.07 24.30 -15.20
CA SER A 666 18.28 24.21 -16.04
C SER A 666 18.27 23.01 -16.95
N ALA A 667 17.76 21.85 -16.50
CA ALA A 667 17.56 20.70 -17.37
C ALA A 667 16.56 21.00 -18.50
N ALA A 668 15.46 21.69 -18.19
CA ALA A 668 14.48 22.11 -19.19
C ALA A 668 15.06 23.14 -20.17
N GLU A 669 15.86 24.09 -19.70
CA GLU A 669 16.52 25.11 -20.54
C GLU A 669 17.49 24.49 -21.54
N VAL A 670 18.26 23.49 -21.11
CA VAL A 670 19.15 22.71 -21.99
C VAL A 670 18.33 21.94 -23.03
N ASN A 671 17.25 21.30 -22.61
CA ASN A 671 16.35 20.57 -23.51
C ASN A 671 15.68 21.49 -24.55
N TRP A 672 15.35 22.72 -24.14
CA TRP A 672 14.72 23.72 -25.02
C TRP A 672 15.73 24.48 -25.88
N ASP A 673 17.04 24.29 -25.66
CA ASP A 673 18.12 25.02 -26.34
C ASP A 673 18.04 26.54 -26.11
N VAL A 674 17.73 26.93 -24.86
CA VAL A 674 17.58 28.35 -24.46
C VAL A 674 18.54 28.77 -23.34
N SER A 675 19.45 27.90 -22.91
CA SER A 675 20.37 28.16 -21.78
C SER A 675 21.29 29.38 -21.99
N GLU A 676 21.61 29.72 -23.24
CA GLU A 676 22.47 30.87 -23.58
C GLU A 676 21.67 32.15 -23.91
N PHE A 677 20.33 32.10 -23.86
CA PHE A 677 19.48 33.23 -24.24
C PHE A 677 19.34 34.26 -23.11
N ASP A 678 18.99 35.50 -23.46
CA ASP A 678 18.76 36.55 -22.47
C ASP A 678 17.57 36.20 -21.57
N GLY A 679 17.81 36.16 -20.25
CA GLY A 679 16.77 35.88 -19.26
C GLY A 679 15.82 37.07 -19.03
N LEU A 680 14.60 36.75 -18.56
CA LEU A 680 13.59 37.70 -18.08
C LEU A 680 13.77 38.10 -16.60
N GLU A 681 14.95 37.85 -16.03
CA GLU A 681 15.24 38.17 -14.63
C GLU A 681 15.19 39.68 -14.39
N SER A 682 14.72 40.06 -13.19
CA SER A 682 14.73 41.46 -12.82
C SER A 682 16.19 41.88 -12.62
N ARG A 683 16.73 42.75 -13.49
CA ARG A 683 17.99 43.45 -13.21
C ARG A 683 17.75 44.48 -12.12
N VAL A 684 17.45 44.03 -10.90
CA VAL A 684 17.57 44.88 -9.72
C VAL A 684 19.06 44.94 -9.41
N SER A 685 19.67 46.07 -9.78
CA SER A 685 21.01 46.40 -9.32
C SER A 685 21.04 46.33 -7.79
N ASP A 686 22.02 45.61 -7.23
CA ASP A 686 22.45 45.73 -5.83
C ASP A 686 23.00 47.16 -5.56
N VAL A 687 22.12 48.15 -5.58
CA VAL A 687 22.38 49.52 -5.14
C VAL A 687 21.12 50.01 -4.44
N GLY A 688 21.09 49.88 -3.11
CA GLY A 688 20.11 50.54 -2.23
C GLY A 688 19.75 49.74 -1.01
#